data_AF-A0A5J5IVK7-F1
#
_entry.id   AF-A0A5J5IVK7-F1
#
_cell.length_a   1.000
_cell.length_b   1.000
_cell.length_c   1.000
_cell.angle_alpha   90.00
_cell.angle_beta   90.00
_cell.angle_gamma   90.00
#
_symmetry.space_group_name_H-M   'P 1'
#
loop_
_entity.id
_entity.type
_entity.pdbx_description
1 polymer ?
#
loop_
_entity_poly.entity_id
_entity_poly.type
_entity_poly.pdbx_seq_one_letter_code
_entity_poly.pdbx_strand_id
1 'polypeptide(L)'
;AAPAAPAAEAPAAPAAAPAQPSAPAAAPAPATAPAPGAPGAGKPGPVKPGAPTPGAGQPPRPGGARPGNNPFAPSQGMGQRPAGPRPGNNPFASAQGMGQRPTPGNIPRPQAPRPGAPRPGAPRPGGAGRPGGGGRPGAPFQQRPGGPGRPGGAGGGFQRPGGAPGGGFAGRPGGGGGRGRGPGGGTAGAFGKGGGKSKQRKSRRAKRQEFEMRSAPVVGGVNVQKGNGEIIRLRRGASIADFADKLEALRGYTVQPGTLVTILFNLGEMATATESLDEATFEVLGEELGYKIQMVSPEDEDKELLEGFGLDLEAELDAESDEDLEIRPPVVTVMGHVDHGKTRLLDAIRQTNVVAGEAGGITQHIGAYQVWTEHEEIERAITFIDTPGHEAFTAMRARGAQVTDLAILVVAADDGIMPQTVEALNHAQAANVPIVVAVNKVDKPDANPAKVRQQLTEYGLVAEEYGGDVMFVDVSARQGTGIQELLDAVLLTADAGLDLTANPNKAARGVAIEAKLDKGRGSIATVLIQSGTLRVGDAIVAGTAYGRVRAMVDENGDAVEEAWPSRPVQVQGLNSVPRAGDVFIVTEEDRLARQIAEKREAAERNAQLAKARKRISLEDFTRALEEGKVESLNLIIKGDVSGAVEALEESLLKIEVDDSVQLRIIHRGVGAITESDINLATIDNAIVIGFNVRPDTKARERAAREGVDVRFYSVIYNAIDDVEQSLTGMLKPEYEEVQSGVAEIREVFRSSKFGNIAGVIVRSGTITRNAKARVIRDGVVLADGLAIESLRRFKDDVTEVRTDFEAGIGLGKYNDIQIGDEIETTEMVEKPRG
;
A
#
# COMPACT_ATOMS: atom_id res chain seq x y z
N ALA A 1 2.84 -60.88 -29.66
CA ALA A 1 3.80 -61.83 -30.27
C ALA A 1 5.08 -61.07 -30.63
N ALA A 2 6.21 -61.76 -30.71
CA ALA A 2 7.54 -61.15 -30.99
C ALA A 2 7.67 -60.66 -32.46
N PRO A 3 8.69 -59.83 -32.79
CA PRO A 3 8.65 -58.91 -33.93
C PRO A 3 9.28 -59.43 -35.23
N ALA A 4 9.18 -58.64 -36.30
CA ALA A 4 10.03 -58.71 -37.49
C ALA A 4 10.72 -57.35 -37.70
N ALA A 5 12.03 -57.37 -37.93
CA ALA A 5 12.87 -56.18 -38.03
C ALA A 5 13.08 -55.72 -39.50
N PRO A 6 13.34 -54.42 -39.74
CA PRO A 6 13.99 -53.96 -40.97
C PRO A 6 15.53 -54.05 -40.85
N ALA A 7 16.19 -54.24 -41.99
CA ALA A 7 17.65 -54.35 -42.08
C ALA A 7 18.36 -52.98 -42.14
N ALA A 8 19.67 -52.99 -41.89
CA ALA A 8 20.52 -51.81 -41.77
C ALA A 8 21.09 -51.33 -43.12
N GLU A 9 21.45 -50.04 -43.19
CA GLU A 9 22.40 -49.53 -44.18
C GLU A 9 23.37 -48.47 -43.59
N ALA A 10 24.60 -48.54 -44.09
CA ALA A 10 25.87 -47.82 -43.86
C ALA A 10 26.00 -46.54 -42.95
N PRO A 11 27.19 -46.32 -42.34
CA PRO A 11 27.47 -45.18 -41.46
C PRO A 11 27.87 -43.89 -42.21
N ALA A 12 27.34 -42.74 -41.77
CA ALA A 12 27.78 -41.42 -42.20
C ALA A 12 28.97 -40.89 -41.38
N ALA A 13 29.77 -40.01 -42.01
CA ALA A 13 31.02 -39.46 -41.46
C ALA A 13 30.80 -38.58 -40.19
N PRO A 14 31.83 -38.42 -39.33
CA PRO A 14 31.72 -37.64 -38.10
C PRO A 14 31.41 -36.17 -38.38
N ALA A 15 30.35 -35.67 -37.75
CA ALA A 15 29.99 -34.25 -37.79
C ALA A 15 31.09 -33.40 -37.12
N ALA A 16 31.36 -32.23 -37.71
CA ALA A 16 32.34 -31.28 -37.19
C ALA A 16 31.91 -30.70 -35.83
N ALA A 17 32.89 -30.29 -35.03
CA ALA A 17 32.67 -29.67 -33.72
C ALA A 17 31.83 -28.39 -33.82
N PRO A 18 31.01 -28.06 -32.80
CA PRO A 18 30.28 -26.80 -32.75
C PRO A 18 31.27 -25.62 -32.74
N ALA A 19 31.10 -24.70 -33.69
CA ALA A 19 31.89 -23.48 -33.75
C ALA A 19 31.58 -22.59 -32.55
N GLN A 20 32.63 -22.05 -31.93
CA GLN A 20 32.52 -21.08 -30.84
C GLN A 20 31.84 -19.79 -31.34
N PRO A 21 30.89 -19.20 -30.60
CA PRO A 21 30.40 -17.86 -30.90
C PRO A 21 31.54 -16.85 -30.69
N SER A 22 31.93 -16.17 -31.76
CA SER A 22 32.95 -15.12 -31.73
C SER A 22 32.46 -13.90 -30.93
N ALA A 23 33.32 -13.35 -30.08
CA ALA A 23 33.02 -12.19 -29.25
C ALA A 23 32.54 -10.96 -30.08
N PRO A 24 31.57 -10.17 -29.57
CA PRO A 24 31.21 -8.88 -30.17
C PRO A 24 32.40 -7.91 -30.07
N ALA A 25 32.81 -7.34 -31.21
CA ALA A 25 33.85 -6.33 -31.25
C ALA A 25 33.37 -5.00 -30.65
N ALA A 26 34.25 -4.31 -29.92
CA ALA A 26 33.94 -3.06 -29.25
C ALA A 26 33.57 -1.92 -30.22
N ALA A 27 32.55 -1.13 -29.87
CA ALA A 27 32.21 0.10 -30.56
C ALA A 27 33.27 1.19 -30.29
N PRO A 28 33.71 1.96 -31.31
CA PRO A 28 34.73 2.99 -31.14
C PRO A 28 34.17 4.30 -30.55
N ALA A 29 34.93 4.93 -29.66
CA ALA A 29 34.61 6.24 -29.10
C ALA A 29 34.72 7.37 -30.15
N PRO A 30 33.87 8.42 -30.08
CA PRO A 30 33.97 9.57 -30.98
C PRO A 30 35.14 10.48 -30.62
N ALA A 31 36.19 10.46 -31.44
CA ALA A 31 37.30 11.39 -31.35
C ALA A 31 37.02 12.72 -32.08
N THR A 32 37.64 13.79 -31.59
CA THR A 32 37.46 15.19 -32.03
C THR A 32 38.07 15.50 -33.40
N ALA A 33 37.47 16.43 -34.13
CA ALA A 33 38.01 17.00 -35.38
C ALA A 33 38.29 18.51 -35.26
N PRO A 34 39.28 19.08 -35.98
CA PRO A 34 39.79 20.44 -35.72
C PRO A 34 39.35 21.50 -36.74
N ALA A 35 39.52 22.78 -36.37
CA ALA A 35 39.21 23.94 -37.21
C ALA A 35 40.38 24.39 -38.12
N PRO A 36 40.09 24.98 -39.30
CA PRO A 36 40.93 26.07 -39.81
C PRO A 36 40.24 27.19 -40.63
N GLY A 37 40.64 28.45 -40.37
CA GLY A 37 41.13 29.41 -41.40
C GLY A 37 40.18 30.17 -42.37
N ALA A 38 40.37 31.50 -42.47
CA ALA A 38 39.78 32.40 -43.49
C ALA A 38 40.77 32.75 -44.64
N PRO A 39 40.30 33.25 -45.82
CA PRO A 39 40.47 34.68 -46.26
C PRO A 39 39.28 35.20 -47.16
N GLY A 40 39.23 36.40 -47.77
CA GLY A 40 40.03 37.65 -47.75
C GLY A 40 39.73 38.63 -48.93
N ALA A 41 40.28 39.87 -48.89
CA ALA A 41 40.32 40.95 -49.93
C ALA A 41 39.01 41.74 -50.31
N GLY A 42 39.02 43.06 -50.61
CA GLY A 42 40.02 44.12 -50.37
C GLY A 42 39.80 45.49 -51.10
N LYS A 43 39.74 46.61 -50.33
CA LYS A 43 39.94 48.06 -50.71
C LYS A 43 38.94 48.75 -51.68
N PRO A 44 38.93 50.12 -51.83
CA PRO A 44 39.46 51.24 -51.02
C PRO A 44 38.40 52.34 -50.63
N GLY A 45 38.79 53.44 -49.95
CA GLY A 45 37.94 54.61 -49.54
C GLY A 45 37.71 55.67 -50.66
N PRO A 46 37.49 56.99 -50.39
CA PRO A 46 37.73 57.78 -49.14
C PRO A 46 36.68 58.91 -48.79
N VAL A 47 37.07 59.86 -47.92
CA VAL A 47 36.61 61.29 -47.78
C VAL A 47 35.59 61.70 -46.66
N LYS A 48 35.91 62.84 -46.02
CA LYS A 48 35.28 63.70 -44.98
C LYS A 48 35.38 65.18 -45.51
N PRO A 49 34.91 66.28 -44.87
CA PRO A 49 33.82 66.54 -43.89
C PRO A 49 33.02 67.88 -44.14
N GLY A 50 32.12 68.29 -43.21
CA GLY A 50 31.66 69.68 -42.97
C GLY A 50 30.17 69.97 -43.25
N ALA A 51 29.25 70.20 -42.29
CA ALA A 51 29.07 71.31 -41.30
C ALA A 51 28.02 72.37 -41.77
N PRO A 52 27.28 73.11 -40.89
CA PRO A 52 26.85 72.85 -39.49
C PRO A 52 25.41 73.32 -39.07
N THR A 53 24.94 72.86 -37.88
CA THR A 53 24.04 73.54 -36.86
C THR A 53 22.54 73.87 -37.12
N PRO A 54 21.69 74.13 -36.08
CA PRO A 54 21.76 73.81 -34.62
C PRO A 54 20.45 73.35 -33.89
N GLY A 55 20.58 72.86 -32.63
CA GLY A 55 19.53 72.80 -31.57
C GLY A 55 19.40 71.44 -30.83
N ALA A 56 20.17 71.08 -29.78
CA ALA A 56 20.16 71.48 -28.34
C ALA A 56 18.99 70.89 -27.50
N GLY A 57 19.14 70.18 -26.35
CA GLY A 57 20.29 69.59 -25.59
C GLY A 57 19.77 68.81 -24.32
N GLN A 58 20.22 67.57 -24.02
CA GLN A 58 21.23 67.12 -23.00
C GLN A 58 20.84 67.19 -21.48
N PRO A 59 21.46 66.43 -20.52
CA PRO A 59 22.55 65.41 -20.55
C PRO A 59 22.25 64.10 -19.67
N PRO A 60 23.19 63.34 -19.04
CA PRO A 60 23.97 62.21 -19.63
C PRO A 60 24.07 60.87 -18.80
N ARG A 61 24.90 59.90 -19.25
CA ARG A 61 25.34 58.64 -18.57
C ARG A 61 26.63 58.84 -17.71
N PRO A 62 27.13 57.84 -16.93
CA PRO A 62 28.01 56.71 -17.39
C PRO A 62 27.65 55.34 -16.72
N GLY A 63 28.28 54.17 -16.90
CA GLY A 63 29.56 53.74 -17.50
C GLY A 63 30.52 53.18 -16.42
N GLY A 64 30.91 51.89 -16.45
CA GLY A 64 31.60 51.21 -15.32
C GLY A 64 32.93 50.49 -15.64
N ALA A 65 33.54 49.83 -14.63
CA ALA A 65 34.70 48.93 -14.76
C ALA A 65 34.92 48.01 -13.51
N ARG A 66 35.56 46.85 -13.70
CA ARG A 66 36.22 45.98 -12.67
C ARG A 66 37.73 46.40 -12.56
N PRO A 67 38.68 45.74 -11.82
CA PRO A 67 38.63 44.62 -10.86
C PRO A 67 39.44 44.88 -9.54
N GLY A 68 39.66 43.87 -8.69
CA GLY A 68 40.66 43.93 -7.59
C GLY A 68 40.64 42.73 -6.63
N ASN A 69 41.82 42.27 -6.15
CA ASN A 69 41.99 41.02 -5.38
C ASN A 69 42.96 41.19 -4.19
N ASN A 70 42.72 40.41 -3.11
CA ASN A 70 43.69 39.96 -2.10
C ASN A 70 44.23 40.98 -1.04
N PRO A 71 45.01 40.55 0.01
CA PRO A 71 44.77 40.97 1.39
C PRO A 71 46.01 41.61 2.07
N PHE A 72 46.11 41.48 3.41
CA PHE A 72 47.16 41.92 4.36
C PHE A 72 46.84 43.15 5.23
N ALA A 73 47.34 43.08 6.48
CA ALA A 73 47.17 43.99 7.62
C ALA A 73 48.35 45.02 7.67
N PRO A 74 48.72 45.75 8.77
CA PRO A 74 48.12 45.83 10.12
C PRO A 74 48.13 47.23 10.83
N SER A 75 47.61 47.26 12.07
CA SER A 75 48.09 48.02 13.24
C SER A 75 47.64 49.48 13.54
N GLN A 76 47.61 49.77 14.87
CA GLN A 76 47.44 51.06 15.59
C GLN A 76 46.03 51.70 15.60
N GLY A 77 45.48 52.19 16.72
CA GLY A 77 45.90 52.07 18.14
C GLY A 77 45.14 53.03 19.10
N MET A 78 44.67 52.50 20.26
CA MET A 78 44.05 53.19 21.42
C MET A 78 42.72 53.97 21.22
N GLY A 79 41.77 53.99 22.17
CA GLY A 79 41.70 53.28 23.46
C GLY A 79 40.45 53.59 24.31
N GLN A 80 40.42 53.00 25.51
CA GLN A 80 39.42 53.08 26.61
C GLN A 80 38.33 51.97 26.69
N ARG A 81 38.14 51.50 27.94
CA ARG A 81 37.33 50.38 28.52
C ARG A 81 36.43 51.01 29.63
N PRO A 82 35.49 50.32 30.34
CA PRO A 82 35.28 48.86 30.58
C PRO A 82 33.85 48.37 30.20
N ALA A 83 33.36 47.14 30.45
CA ALA A 83 33.93 45.79 30.67
C ALA A 83 32.80 44.71 30.56
N GLY A 84 33.16 43.42 30.56
CA GLY A 84 32.29 42.27 30.92
C GLY A 84 32.80 41.60 32.22
N PRO A 85 32.24 40.45 32.69
CA PRO A 85 32.53 39.14 32.07
C PRO A 85 31.38 38.07 32.17
N ARG A 86 31.10 37.26 31.14
CA ARG A 86 31.59 35.89 30.78
C ARG A 86 30.64 34.71 31.16
N PRO A 87 30.64 33.60 30.39
CA PRO A 87 29.86 32.37 30.64
C PRO A 87 30.71 31.17 31.15
N GLY A 88 30.06 30.08 31.59
CA GLY A 88 30.60 28.71 31.49
C GLY A 88 30.38 27.75 32.69
N ASN A 89 30.30 26.45 32.37
CA ASN A 89 30.37 25.24 33.25
C ASN A 89 29.22 24.95 34.25
N ASN A 90 28.84 23.70 34.54
CA ASN A 90 29.11 22.38 33.91
C ASN A 90 28.03 21.36 34.38
N PRO A 91 27.70 20.28 33.63
CA PRO A 91 26.86 19.20 34.14
C PRO A 91 27.71 18.08 34.77
N PHE A 92 27.41 17.68 36.01
CA PHE A 92 27.67 16.37 36.66
C PHE A 92 27.68 16.55 38.20
N ALA A 93 26.59 16.21 38.90
CA ALA A 93 26.60 15.79 40.30
C ALA A 93 25.26 15.13 40.69
N SER A 94 25.34 14.06 41.46
CA SER A 94 24.23 13.19 41.88
C SER A 94 23.68 13.54 43.27
N ALA A 95 22.36 13.49 43.47
CA ALA A 95 21.69 12.86 44.62
C ALA A 95 20.15 12.99 44.54
N GLN A 96 19.45 11.91 44.93
CA GLN A 96 18.16 11.82 45.66
C GLN A 96 17.05 12.90 45.42
N GLY A 97 15.77 12.55 45.26
CA GLY A 97 15.09 11.27 45.44
C GLY A 97 13.56 11.47 45.42
N MET A 98 12.80 10.38 45.31
CA MET A 98 11.35 10.34 45.04
C MET A 98 10.41 11.32 45.78
N GLY A 99 9.41 11.81 45.04
CA GLY A 99 8.00 11.64 45.44
C GLY A 99 7.16 12.90 45.69
N GLN A 100 6.14 13.13 44.86
CA GLN A 100 4.72 12.87 45.19
C GLN A 100 3.75 13.33 44.06
N ARG A 101 2.50 12.86 44.14
CA ARG A 101 1.40 13.03 43.15
C ARG A 101 0.95 14.49 42.95
N PRO A 102 0.41 14.84 41.77
CA PRO A 102 -0.44 16.02 41.59
C PRO A 102 -1.90 15.76 42.02
N THR A 103 -2.54 16.76 42.62
CA THR A 103 -4.01 16.85 42.78
C THR A 103 -4.50 18.26 42.39
N PRO A 104 -5.76 18.40 41.92
CA PRO A 104 -6.18 19.57 41.14
C PRO A 104 -6.67 20.73 42.03
N GLY A 105 -6.29 21.96 41.70
CA GLY A 105 -6.74 23.11 42.50
C GLY A 105 -6.44 24.54 42.02
N ASN A 106 -5.62 24.77 40.98
CA ASN A 106 -5.28 26.12 40.54
C ASN A 106 -5.28 26.27 39.00
N ILE A 107 -6.41 26.73 38.44
CA ILE A 107 -6.52 27.24 37.07
C ILE A 107 -7.31 28.56 37.11
N PRO A 108 -6.67 29.73 36.87
CA PRO A 108 -7.36 31.00 36.68
C PRO A 108 -8.10 31.02 35.32
N ARG A 109 -9.35 31.51 35.32
CA ARG A 109 -10.21 31.60 34.11
C ARG A 109 -9.85 32.82 33.23
N PRO A 110 -9.96 32.71 31.89
CA PRO A 110 -9.93 33.87 31.00
C PRO A 110 -11.25 34.65 31.03
N GLN A 111 -11.19 35.96 30.80
CA GLN A 111 -12.32 36.90 30.82
C GLN A 111 -12.66 37.43 29.41
N ALA A 112 -13.92 37.77 29.16
CA ALA A 112 -14.45 38.14 27.84
C ALA A 112 -14.33 39.65 27.52
N PRO A 113 -14.22 40.05 26.24
CA PRO A 113 -14.24 41.45 25.81
C PRO A 113 -15.66 42.03 25.65
N ARG A 114 -15.81 43.34 25.83
CA ARG A 114 -17.04 44.13 25.59
C ARG A 114 -16.84 45.16 24.46
N PRO A 115 -17.92 45.69 23.84
CA PRO A 115 -17.85 46.43 22.57
C PRO A 115 -17.98 47.96 22.69
N GLY A 116 -17.47 48.69 21.68
CA GLY A 116 -18.18 49.85 21.11
C GLY A 116 -17.46 51.21 20.97
N ALA A 117 -17.45 51.70 19.72
CA ALA A 117 -17.60 53.09 19.24
C ALA A 117 -16.38 53.93 18.73
N PRO A 118 -16.55 54.82 17.71
CA PRO A 118 -15.46 55.23 16.78
C PRO A 118 -15.34 56.75 16.44
N ARG A 119 -14.24 57.16 15.75
CA ARG A 119 -14.05 58.33 14.80
C ARG A 119 -12.53 58.64 14.61
N PRO A 120 -12.08 59.55 13.69
CA PRO A 120 -12.44 59.75 12.28
C PRO A 120 -11.22 59.98 11.34
N GLY A 121 -11.39 59.98 10.01
CA GLY A 121 -10.42 60.59 9.06
C GLY A 121 -10.30 59.91 7.68
N ALA A 122 -10.34 60.68 6.59
CA ALA A 122 -10.23 60.23 5.19
C ALA A 122 -9.11 61.04 4.45
N PRO A 123 -8.72 60.78 3.18
CA PRO A 123 -9.59 60.87 1.99
C PRO A 123 -9.40 59.77 0.92
N ARG A 124 -10.15 59.92 -0.19
CA ARG A 124 -10.37 58.96 -1.31
C ARG A 124 -9.94 59.58 -2.65
N PRO A 125 -9.78 58.79 -3.73
CA PRO A 125 -10.63 58.96 -4.93
C PRO A 125 -11.02 57.61 -5.59
N GLY A 126 -12.04 57.47 -6.47
CA GLY A 126 -13.14 58.36 -6.89
C GLY A 126 -13.91 57.83 -8.13
N GLY A 127 -15.27 57.80 -8.08
CA GLY A 127 -16.23 57.56 -9.21
C GLY A 127 -16.32 56.14 -9.80
N ALA A 128 -17.43 55.60 -10.33
CA ALA A 128 -18.88 55.94 -10.38
C ALA A 128 -19.67 54.63 -10.77
N GLY A 129 -21.00 54.46 -10.80
CA GLY A 129 -22.18 55.33 -10.59
C GLY A 129 -23.47 54.51 -10.27
N ARG A 130 -24.66 54.92 -10.75
CA ARG A 130 -26.01 54.27 -10.57
C ARG A 130 -27.05 54.90 -11.55
N PRO A 131 -28.35 54.45 -11.72
CA PRO A 131 -29.49 54.33 -10.75
C PRO A 131 -30.10 52.90 -10.65
N GLY A 132 -31.28 52.54 -10.08
CA GLY A 132 -32.37 53.22 -9.32
C GLY A 132 -33.77 53.22 -10.01
N GLY A 133 -34.93 52.88 -9.41
CA GLY A 133 -35.26 52.21 -8.12
C GLY A 133 -36.68 52.52 -7.52
N GLY A 134 -37.49 51.51 -7.15
CA GLY A 134 -38.84 51.62 -6.49
C GLY A 134 -39.76 50.40 -6.79
N GLY A 135 -40.85 50.06 -6.06
CA GLY A 135 -41.49 50.57 -4.84
C GLY A 135 -42.72 49.70 -4.40
N ARG A 136 -43.18 49.79 -3.13
CA ARG A 136 -44.32 49.06 -2.49
C ARG A 136 -45.62 49.93 -2.51
N PRO A 137 -46.88 49.45 -2.29
CA PRO A 137 -47.38 49.03 -0.94
C PRO A 137 -48.62 48.08 -0.87
N GLY A 138 -49.04 47.67 0.35
CA GLY A 138 -50.36 47.03 0.64
C GLY A 138 -50.41 46.22 1.96
N ALA A 139 -51.43 46.40 2.82
CA ALA A 139 -51.64 45.79 4.16
C ALA A 139 -53.16 45.58 4.42
N PRO A 140 -53.79 45.44 5.63
CA PRO A 140 -53.31 45.41 7.05
C PRO A 140 -54.10 44.46 8.04
N PHE A 141 -53.94 44.67 9.39
CA PHE A 141 -54.81 44.28 10.55
C PHE A 141 -54.67 42.84 11.18
N GLN A 142 -54.81 42.56 12.52
CA GLN A 142 -54.90 43.37 13.78
C GLN A 142 -54.64 42.54 15.10
N GLN A 143 -53.95 43.15 16.09
CA GLN A 143 -54.01 43.06 17.60
C GLN A 143 -54.13 41.75 18.47
N ARG A 144 -53.51 41.84 19.67
CA ARG A 144 -53.58 41.03 20.94
C ARG A 144 -54.82 41.49 21.79
N PRO A 145 -55.19 41.00 23.03
CA PRO A 145 -54.57 40.01 23.94
C PRO A 145 -55.49 39.08 24.82
N GLY A 146 -54.88 38.22 25.66
CA GLY A 146 -55.45 37.78 26.97
C GLY A 146 -55.83 36.28 27.14
N GLY A 147 -55.56 35.70 28.32
CA GLY A 147 -56.14 34.42 28.80
C GLY A 147 -57.30 34.66 29.80
N PRO A 148 -57.77 33.68 30.63
CA PRO A 148 -57.17 32.37 30.99
C PRO A 148 -58.14 31.15 30.95
N GLY A 149 -57.64 29.93 31.21
CA GLY A 149 -58.47 28.75 31.52
C GLY A 149 -57.78 27.38 31.37
N ARG A 150 -57.81 26.54 32.43
CA ARG A 150 -57.36 25.11 32.49
C ARG A 150 -58.55 24.29 33.06
N PRO A 151 -58.65 22.93 32.98
CA PRO A 151 -57.65 21.98 33.50
C PRO A 151 -57.48 20.62 32.77
N GLY A 152 -56.52 19.81 33.24
CA GLY A 152 -56.35 18.36 32.91
C GLY A 152 -55.22 18.06 31.89
N GLY A 153 -54.28 17.14 32.13
CA GLY A 153 -53.95 16.38 33.35
C GLY A 153 -52.66 15.54 33.15
N ALA A 154 -51.93 15.23 34.25
CA ALA A 154 -50.82 14.26 34.41
C ALA A 154 -49.65 14.23 33.39
N GLY A 155 -48.35 14.37 33.73
CA GLY A 155 -47.67 14.52 35.04
C GLY A 155 -47.49 13.20 35.81
N GLY A 156 -46.28 12.77 36.19
CA GLY A 156 -44.95 13.38 36.00
C GLY A 156 -43.84 12.58 36.71
N GLY A 157 -42.60 13.09 36.68
CA GLY A 157 -41.47 12.54 37.43
C GLY A 157 -41.46 12.96 38.90
N PHE A 158 -40.84 12.15 39.78
CA PHE A 158 -40.77 12.40 41.22
C PHE A 158 -39.44 13.04 41.65
N GLN A 159 -39.51 14.22 42.25
CA GLN A 159 -38.50 14.73 43.17
C GLN A 159 -39.19 15.02 44.52
N ARG A 160 -38.57 14.60 45.62
CA ARG A 160 -39.15 14.62 46.98
C ARG A 160 -38.62 15.79 47.79
N PRO A 161 -39.47 16.43 48.62
CA PRO A 161 -39.05 16.85 49.95
C PRO A 161 -40.00 16.33 51.05
N GLY A 162 -39.51 16.25 52.29
CA GLY A 162 -40.27 15.72 53.44
C GLY A 162 -40.70 16.78 54.45
N GLY A 163 -41.29 16.33 55.56
CA GLY A 163 -41.65 17.18 56.71
C GLY A 163 -43.00 16.82 57.32
N ALA A 164 -43.00 16.31 58.55
CA ALA A 164 -44.18 16.05 59.40
C ALA A 164 -44.65 17.37 60.10
N PRO A 165 -45.67 17.46 61.01
CA PRO A 165 -46.13 16.41 61.95
C PRO A 165 -47.64 16.38 62.37
N GLY A 166 -48.00 15.33 63.15
CA GLY A 166 -49.19 15.27 64.04
C GLY A 166 -50.54 14.92 63.39
N GLY A 167 -51.46 14.14 63.98
CA GLY A 167 -51.43 13.38 65.24
C GLY A 167 -52.77 13.44 65.99
N GLY A 168 -53.63 12.39 65.95
CA GLY A 168 -54.93 12.42 66.66
C GLY A 168 -55.91 11.26 66.46
N PHE A 169 -55.76 10.20 67.27
CA PHE A 169 -56.80 9.34 67.90
C PHE A 169 -57.85 8.47 67.14
N ALA A 170 -57.82 7.18 67.54
CA ALA A 170 -58.93 6.24 67.86
C ALA A 170 -59.71 5.45 66.78
N GLY A 171 -59.70 4.11 66.95
CA GLY A 171 -60.63 3.18 66.27
C GLY A 171 -60.05 1.76 66.02
N ARG A 172 -60.16 0.83 66.98
CA ARG A 172 -59.94 -0.64 66.80
C ARG A 172 -61.29 -1.30 66.40
N PRO A 173 -61.40 -2.57 65.89
CA PRO A 173 -60.69 -3.77 66.40
C PRO A 173 -60.27 -4.90 65.40
N GLY A 174 -59.08 -5.48 65.64
CA GLY A 174 -58.76 -6.91 65.35
C GLY A 174 -58.29 -7.26 63.93
N GLY A 175 -57.41 -8.25 63.71
CA GLY A 175 -56.65 -9.08 64.67
C GLY A 175 -55.70 -10.07 63.95
N GLY A 176 -54.57 -10.43 64.58
CA GLY A 176 -53.53 -11.32 64.03
C GLY A 176 -52.62 -10.64 63.00
N GLY A 177 -51.28 -10.53 63.13
CA GLY A 177 -50.34 -11.20 64.05
C GLY A 177 -49.32 -11.99 63.23
N GLY A 178 -48.02 -11.67 63.15
CA GLY A 178 -47.29 -10.54 63.69
C GLY A 178 -46.00 -10.97 64.40
N ARG A 179 -44.84 -10.57 63.84
CA ARG A 179 -43.47 -10.68 64.39
C ARG A 179 -42.92 -12.13 64.45
N GLY A 180 -41.66 -12.42 64.11
CA GLY A 180 -40.49 -11.56 63.89
C GLY A 180 -39.57 -11.54 65.11
N ARG A 181 -38.30 -11.94 64.94
CA ARG A 181 -37.28 -11.83 66.00
C ARG A 181 -35.84 -11.82 65.44
N GLY A 182 -35.29 -10.64 65.25
CA GLY A 182 -33.98 -10.36 65.87
C GLY A 182 -34.21 -9.89 67.33
N PRO A 183 -33.18 -9.48 68.09
CA PRO A 183 -31.78 -9.33 67.66
C PRO A 183 -30.73 -9.88 68.66
N GLY A 184 -29.48 -9.97 68.19
CA GLY A 184 -28.30 -9.50 68.92
C GLY A 184 -27.63 -10.41 69.97
N GLY A 185 -26.32 -10.18 70.10
CA GLY A 185 -25.61 -10.28 71.37
C GLY A 185 -24.67 -11.47 71.57
N GLY A 186 -23.43 -11.17 71.96
CA GLY A 186 -22.79 -11.90 73.05
C GLY A 186 -21.89 -13.07 72.67
N THR A 187 -20.61 -12.74 72.52
CA THR A 187 -19.44 -13.60 72.69
C THR A 187 -19.48 -14.63 73.82
N ALA A 188 -18.69 -15.69 73.61
CA ALA A 188 -17.95 -16.51 74.58
C ALA A 188 -18.64 -17.74 75.22
N GLY A 189 -18.01 -18.91 74.98
CA GLY A 189 -17.73 -19.84 76.08
C GLY A 189 -18.07 -21.32 75.87
N ALA A 190 -17.08 -22.16 76.19
CA ALA A 190 -17.22 -23.40 76.97
C ALA A 190 -17.98 -24.63 76.39
N PHE A 191 -17.18 -25.64 76.02
CA PHE A 191 -17.45 -27.08 76.16
C PHE A 191 -18.74 -27.68 75.55
N GLY A 192 -18.64 -28.18 74.30
CA GLY A 192 -19.65 -29.00 73.63
C GLY A 192 -19.06 -30.28 73.02
N LYS A 193 -19.12 -31.39 73.78
CA LYS A 193 -18.47 -32.68 73.49
C LYS A 193 -19.17 -33.50 72.39
N GLY A 194 -18.44 -33.79 71.30
CA GLY A 194 -18.46 -35.05 70.51
C GLY A 194 -19.77 -35.53 69.86
N GLY A 195 -19.73 -35.79 68.54
CA GLY A 195 -20.85 -36.44 67.83
C GLY A 195 -20.58 -36.78 66.36
N GLY A 196 -19.68 -37.73 66.08
CA GLY A 196 -19.44 -38.19 64.71
C GLY A 196 -20.57 -39.08 64.17
N LYS A 197 -20.96 -38.91 62.90
CA LYS A 197 -21.89 -39.82 62.21
C LYS A 197 -21.51 -40.13 60.75
N SER A 198 -21.39 -41.44 60.49
CA SER A 198 -21.63 -42.18 59.24
C SER A 198 -21.07 -41.66 57.90
N LYS A 199 -20.05 -42.37 57.37
CA LYS A 199 -19.79 -42.45 55.93
C LYS A 199 -20.93 -43.20 55.21
N GLN A 200 -21.81 -42.47 54.55
CA GLN A 200 -22.87 -43.05 53.72
C GLN A 200 -22.27 -43.55 52.39
N ARG A 201 -22.53 -44.81 51.99
CA ARG A 201 -21.98 -45.38 50.75
C ARG A 201 -22.65 -44.77 49.51
N LYS A 202 -21.93 -43.95 48.74
CA LYS A 202 -22.34 -43.46 47.40
C LYS A 202 -22.74 -44.63 46.48
N SER A 203 -23.79 -44.45 45.69
CA SER A 203 -24.35 -45.48 44.80
C SER A 203 -23.45 -45.79 43.59
N ARG A 204 -23.60 -46.97 42.98
CA ARG A 204 -22.82 -47.36 41.78
C ARG A 204 -23.03 -46.44 40.58
N ARG A 205 -24.21 -45.81 40.44
CA ARG A 205 -24.49 -44.83 39.36
C ARG A 205 -23.74 -43.53 39.57
N ALA A 206 -23.76 -42.98 40.80
CA ALA A 206 -22.95 -41.81 41.16
C ALA A 206 -21.44 -42.09 40.98
N LYS A 207 -20.97 -43.28 41.38
CA LYS A 207 -19.59 -43.72 41.10
C LYS A 207 -19.26 -43.84 39.61
N ARG A 208 -20.21 -44.20 38.75
CA ARG A 208 -19.98 -44.30 37.30
C ARG A 208 -19.85 -42.91 36.69
N GLN A 209 -20.72 -41.97 37.05
CA GLN A 209 -20.59 -40.56 36.67
C GLN A 209 -19.32 -39.90 37.25
N GLU A 210 -18.91 -40.22 38.49
CA GLU A 210 -17.62 -39.80 39.05
C GLU A 210 -16.41 -40.40 38.32
N PHE A 211 -16.55 -41.58 37.71
CA PHE A 211 -15.50 -42.21 36.93
C PHE A 211 -15.42 -41.64 35.51
N GLU A 212 -16.59 -41.35 34.92
CA GLU A 212 -16.76 -40.73 33.60
C GLU A 212 -16.24 -39.27 33.60
N MET A 213 -16.55 -38.50 34.66
CA MET A 213 -15.94 -37.19 34.94
C MET A 213 -14.45 -37.25 35.33
N ARG A 214 -13.89 -38.44 35.57
CA ARG A 214 -12.45 -38.67 35.81
C ARG A 214 -11.72 -39.29 34.63
N SER A 215 -12.44 -39.79 33.61
CA SER A 215 -11.87 -40.42 32.43
C SER A 215 -11.82 -39.49 31.21
N ALA A 216 -12.39 -38.29 31.31
CA ALA A 216 -11.98 -37.19 30.44
C ALA A 216 -10.51 -36.86 30.75
N PRO A 217 -9.57 -36.91 29.77
CA PRO A 217 -8.20 -36.51 30.00
C PRO A 217 -8.16 -35.01 30.29
N VAL A 218 -7.80 -34.66 31.52
CA VAL A 218 -7.78 -33.27 31.99
C VAL A 218 -6.48 -32.61 31.53
N VAL A 219 -6.44 -32.16 30.28
CA VAL A 219 -5.41 -31.23 29.80
C VAL A 219 -5.70 -29.86 30.42
N GLY A 220 -4.69 -29.23 31.03
CA GLY A 220 -4.79 -27.87 31.57
C GLY A 220 -5.70 -27.63 32.78
N GLY A 221 -6.35 -28.65 33.34
CA GLY A 221 -7.17 -28.51 34.55
C GLY A 221 -8.64 -28.15 34.33
N VAL A 222 -9.14 -28.12 33.07
CA VAL A 222 -10.50 -27.64 32.76
C VAL A 222 -11.27 -28.62 31.88
N ASN A 223 -12.53 -28.90 32.24
CA ASN A 223 -13.41 -29.79 31.49
C ASN A 223 -14.14 -29.03 30.37
N VAL A 224 -13.65 -29.16 29.13
CA VAL A 224 -14.45 -28.92 27.92
C VAL A 224 -14.86 -30.27 27.35
N GLN A 225 -16.12 -30.44 26.92
CA GLN A 225 -16.53 -31.66 26.23
C GLN A 225 -15.93 -31.68 24.83
N LYS A 226 -15.32 -32.82 24.44
CA LYS A 226 -14.78 -32.97 23.10
C LYS A 226 -15.91 -32.91 22.07
N GLY A 227 -15.73 -32.09 21.03
CA GLY A 227 -16.47 -32.23 19.78
C GLY A 227 -16.19 -33.62 19.20
N ASN A 228 -17.21 -34.23 18.60
CA ASN A 228 -17.07 -35.53 17.95
C ASN A 228 -16.74 -35.36 16.46
N GLY A 229 -15.80 -34.46 16.13
CA GLY A 229 -15.48 -34.06 14.76
C GLY A 229 -16.48 -33.09 14.13
N GLU A 230 -17.32 -32.44 14.94
CA GLU A 230 -18.30 -31.44 14.46
C GLU A 230 -17.61 -30.20 13.88
N ILE A 231 -18.22 -29.63 12.84
CA ILE A 231 -17.68 -28.48 12.11
C ILE A 231 -18.15 -27.18 12.78
N ILE A 232 -17.22 -26.29 13.12
CA ILE A 232 -17.50 -24.94 13.61
C ILE A 232 -17.01 -23.94 12.58
N ARG A 233 -17.93 -23.14 12.04
CA ARG A 233 -17.62 -22.04 11.13
C ARG A 233 -17.16 -20.81 11.92
N LEU A 234 -15.96 -20.29 11.68
CA LEU A 234 -15.44 -19.07 12.31
C LEU A 234 -15.09 -17.99 11.28
N ARG A 235 -15.28 -16.72 11.66
CA ARG A 235 -14.85 -15.57 10.85
C ARG A 235 -13.34 -15.37 10.92
N ARG A 236 -12.77 -14.67 9.93
CA ARG A 236 -11.35 -14.30 9.94
C ARG A 236 -11.07 -13.28 11.05
N GLY A 237 -10.02 -13.50 11.83
CA GLY A 237 -9.71 -12.67 13.02
C GLY A 237 -10.73 -12.81 14.15
N ALA A 238 -11.48 -13.92 14.22
CA ALA A 238 -12.27 -14.26 15.40
C ALA A 238 -11.40 -14.26 16.67
N SER A 239 -12.03 -13.94 17.80
CA SER A 239 -11.41 -14.04 19.12
C SER A 239 -11.78 -15.34 19.84
N ILE A 240 -11.05 -15.67 20.90
CA ILE A 240 -11.38 -16.79 21.79
C ILE A 240 -12.80 -16.61 22.37
N ALA A 241 -13.21 -15.37 22.67
CA ALA A 241 -14.57 -15.05 23.08
C ALA A 241 -15.60 -15.40 21.98
N ASP A 242 -15.35 -15.00 20.72
CA ASP A 242 -16.26 -15.36 19.61
C ASP A 242 -16.38 -16.89 19.44
N PHE A 243 -15.29 -17.63 19.63
CA PHE A 243 -15.31 -19.09 19.58
C PHE A 243 -16.07 -19.71 20.77
N ALA A 244 -15.94 -19.14 21.97
CA ALA A 244 -16.71 -19.53 23.14
C ALA A 244 -18.22 -19.29 22.94
N ASP A 245 -18.59 -18.14 22.36
CA ASP A 245 -19.98 -17.78 22.06
C ASP A 245 -20.58 -18.71 21.00
N LYS A 246 -19.83 -19.08 19.95
CA LYS A 246 -20.29 -20.09 18.97
C LYS A 246 -20.42 -21.49 19.57
N LEU A 247 -19.52 -21.88 20.48
CA LEU A 247 -19.65 -23.14 21.24
C LEU A 247 -20.90 -23.14 22.15
N GLU A 248 -21.21 -22.02 22.80
CA GLU A 248 -22.43 -21.86 23.60
C GLU A 248 -23.69 -21.93 22.75
N ALA A 249 -23.71 -21.27 21.58
CA ALA A 249 -24.82 -21.33 20.63
C ALA A 249 -25.09 -22.74 20.10
N LEU A 250 -24.05 -23.51 19.78
CA LEU A 250 -24.17 -24.88 19.25
C LEU A 250 -24.54 -25.92 20.32
N ARG A 251 -24.09 -25.74 21.58
CA ARG A 251 -24.21 -26.76 22.62
C ARG A 251 -25.15 -26.42 23.76
N GLY A 252 -25.60 -25.17 23.87
CA GLY A 252 -26.45 -24.69 24.96
C GLY A 252 -25.77 -24.69 26.34
N TYR A 253 -24.43 -24.68 26.40
CA TYR A 253 -23.69 -24.53 27.65
C TYR A 253 -22.61 -23.44 27.52
N THR A 254 -22.52 -22.57 28.53
CA THR A 254 -21.55 -21.47 28.58
C THR A 254 -20.12 -21.98 28.66
N VAL A 255 -19.33 -21.75 27.61
CA VAL A 255 -17.88 -21.93 27.65
C VAL A 255 -17.25 -20.64 28.16
N GLN A 256 -16.48 -20.70 29.24
CA GLN A 256 -15.75 -19.51 29.72
C GLN A 256 -14.51 -19.28 28.85
N PRO A 257 -14.30 -18.08 28.26
CA PRO A 257 -13.14 -17.81 27.39
C PRO A 257 -11.79 -18.07 28.09
N GLY A 258 -11.70 -17.84 29.40
CA GLY A 258 -10.50 -18.15 30.20
C GLY A 258 -10.12 -19.65 30.25
N THR A 259 -11.08 -20.55 30.01
CA THR A 259 -10.83 -21.99 29.82
C THR A 259 -10.01 -22.24 28.57
N LEU A 260 -10.43 -21.64 27.45
CA LEU A 260 -9.83 -21.82 26.14
C LEU A 260 -8.44 -21.16 26.09
N VAL A 261 -8.28 -19.99 26.71
CA VAL A 261 -6.97 -19.35 26.97
C VAL A 261 -6.03 -20.29 27.73
N THR A 262 -6.53 -20.99 28.77
CA THR A 262 -5.72 -21.96 29.51
C THR A 262 -5.30 -23.14 28.63
N ILE A 263 -6.14 -23.60 27.70
CA ILE A 263 -5.79 -24.70 26.78
C ILE A 263 -4.69 -24.25 25.81
N LEU A 264 -4.86 -23.09 25.15
CA LEU A 264 -3.83 -22.49 24.29
C LEU A 264 -2.49 -22.31 25.02
N PHE A 265 -2.51 -21.84 26.27
CA PHE A 265 -1.30 -21.68 27.07
C PHE A 265 -0.55 -23.02 27.30
N ASN A 266 -1.26 -24.14 27.46
CA ASN A 266 -0.63 -25.46 27.57
C ASN A 266 -0.11 -25.99 26.22
N LEU A 267 -0.66 -25.50 25.11
CA LEU A 267 -0.18 -25.76 23.74
C LEU A 267 1.03 -24.87 23.36
N GLY A 268 1.44 -23.95 24.25
CA GLY A 268 2.56 -23.03 24.04
C GLY A 268 2.17 -21.68 23.43
N GLU A 269 0.87 -21.45 23.16
CA GLU A 269 0.37 -20.25 22.52
C GLU A 269 -0.17 -19.25 23.56
N MET A 270 0.40 -18.04 23.59
CA MET A 270 0.02 -16.98 24.52
C MET A 270 -0.99 -16.04 23.87
N ALA A 271 -2.27 -16.23 24.20
CA ALA A 271 -3.38 -15.41 23.70
C ALA A 271 -4.27 -14.89 24.84
N THR A 272 -4.85 -13.70 24.67
CA THR A 272 -5.87 -13.17 25.58
C THR A 272 -7.29 -13.37 25.05
N ALA A 273 -8.30 -13.43 25.93
CA ALA A 273 -9.66 -13.83 25.56
C ALA A 273 -10.33 -12.96 24.47
N THR A 274 -9.97 -11.68 24.41
CA THR A 274 -10.51 -10.68 23.47
C THR A 274 -9.61 -10.46 22.25
N GLU A 275 -8.60 -11.30 22.05
CA GLU A 275 -7.59 -11.17 21.01
C GLU A 275 -8.00 -11.95 19.77
N SER A 276 -7.88 -11.32 18.60
CA SER A 276 -8.05 -11.96 17.30
C SER A 276 -6.87 -12.90 17.01
N LEU A 277 -7.17 -14.14 16.64
CA LEU A 277 -6.17 -15.18 16.37
C LEU A 277 -6.15 -15.60 14.90
N ASP A 278 -5.02 -16.20 14.49
CA ASP A 278 -4.81 -16.78 13.18
C ASP A 278 -5.51 -18.14 13.03
N GLU A 279 -5.77 -18.53 11.78
CA GLU A 279 -6.44 -19.78 11.41
C GLU A 279 -5.73 -21.01 11.97
N ALA A 280 -4.41 -21.09 11.85
CA ALA A 280 -3.61 -22.22 12.34
C ALA A 280 -3.65 -22.37 13.88
N THR A 281 -3.78 -21.27 14.62
CA THR A 281 -3.98 -21.31 16.09
C THR A 281 -5.37 -21.86 16.44
N PHE A 282 -6.39 -21.48 15.67
CA PHE A 282 -7.71 -22.09 15.81
C PHE A 282 -7.69 -23.57 15.42
N GLU A 283 -7.02 -23.98 14.35
CA GLU A 283 -6.90 -25.41 13.98
C GLU A 283 -6.35 -26.25 15.13
N VAL A 284 -5.24 -25.86 15.75
CA VAL A 284 -4.63 -26.58 16.90
C VAL A 284 -5.60 -26.64 18.11
N LEU A 285 -6.29 -25.54 18.42
CA LEU A 285 -7.32 -25.51 19.47
C LEU A 285 -8.52 -26.41 19.12
N GLY A 286 -8.89 -26.46 17.84
CA GLY A 286 -9.95 -27.30 17.30
C GLY A 286 -9.61 -28.78 17.45
N GLU A 287 -8.41 -29.20 17.05
CA GLU A 287 -7.93 -30.59 17.16
C GLU A 287 -7.95 -31.09 18.61
N GLU A 288 -7.41 -30.32 19.57
CA GLU A 288 -7.40 -30.72 20.99
C GLU A 288 -8.82 -30.85 21.55
N LEU A 289 -9.72 -29.94 21.15
CA LEU A 289 -11.14 -29.97 21.52
C LEU A 289 -11.97 -30.94 20.68
N GLY A 290 -11.44 -31.56 19.61
CA GLY A 290 -12.18 -32.45 18.70
C GLY A 290 -13.18 -31.76 17.75
N TYR A 291 -13.06 -30.44 17.54
CA TYR A 291 -13.86 -29.70 16.55
C TYR A 291 -13.07 -29.46 15.28
N LYS A 292 -13.73 -29.60 14.13
CA LYS A 292 -13.17 -29.17 12.84
C LYS A 292 -13.50 -27.70 12.65
N ILE A 293 -12.54 -26.81 12.82
CA ILE A 293 -12.77 -25.40 12.54
C ILE A 293 -12.66 -25.18 11.03
N GLN A 294 -13.67 -24.52 10.47
CA GLN A 294 -13.70 -24.09 9.08
C GLN A 294 -13.75 -22.56 9.10
N MET A 295 -12.71 -21.90 8.58
CA MET A 295 -12.77 -20.46 8.41
C MET A 295 -13.71 -20.13 7.25
N VAL A 296 -14.63 -19.21 7.51
CA VAL A 296 -15.63 -18.74 6.55
C VAL A 296 -14.93 -17.86 5.51
N SER A 297 -15.37 -17.94 4.25
CA SER A 297 -14.84 -17.04 3.21
C SER A 297 -15.32 -15.60 3.47
N PRO A 298 -14.61 -14.57 2.98
CA PRO A 298 -15.08 -13.19 3.14
C PRO A 298 -16.46 -12.95 2.49
N GLU A 299 -16.79 -13.68 1.44
CA GLU A 299 -18.07 -13.59 0.73
C GLU A 299 -19.20 -14.22 1.53
N ASP A 300 -19.00 -15.42 2.09
CA ASP A 300 -19.96 -16.09 2.96
C ASP A 300 -20.18 -15.30 4.28
N GLU A 301 -19.13 -14.68 4.83
CA GLU A 301 -19.24 -13.81 6.02
C GLU A 301 -20.06 -12.55 5.71
N ASP A 302 -19.94 -11.98 4.50
CA ASP A 302 -20.75 -10.84 4.08
C ASP A 302 -22.21 -11.25 3.82
N LYS A 303 -22.47 -12.43 3.25
CA LYS A 303 -23.82 -13.01 3.15
C LYS A 303 -24.49 -13.17 4.52
N GLU A 304 -23.86 -13.90 5.45
CA GLU A 304 -24.38 -14.09 6.83
C GLU A 304 -24.63 -12.73 7.53
N LEU A 305 -23.81 -11.72 7.23
CA LEU A 305 -23.95 -10.36 7.77
C LEU A 305 -25.16 -9.62 7.18
N LEU A 306 -25.39 -9.72 5.87
CA LEU A 306 -26.49 -9.07 5.14
C LEU A 306 -27.85 -9.71 5.46
N GLU A 307 -27.92 -11.05 5.49
CA GLU A 307 -29.08 -11.80 6.01
C GLU A 307 -29.46 -11.34 7.42
N GLY A 308 -28.45 -11.19 8.30
CA GLY A 308 -28.62 -10.68 9.67
C GLY A 308 -29.13 -9.23 9.78
N PHE A 309 -29.24 -8.52 8.66
CA PHE A 309 -29.87 -7.20 8.54
C PHE A 309 -31.17 -7.20 7.72
N GLY A 310 -31.62 -8.36 7.23
CA GLY A 310 -32.82 -8.50 6.40
C GLY A 310 -32.59 -8.25 4.90
N LEU A 311 -31.34 -8.26 4.45
CA LEU A 311 -30.95 -8.17 3.03
C LEU A 311 -30.60 -9.57 2.52
N ASP A 312 -31.61 -10.39 2.27
CA ASP A 312 -31.46 -11.74 1.73
C ASP A 312 -31.41 -11.68 0.20
N LEU A 313 -30.18 -11.58 -0.32
CA LEU A 313 -29.91 -11.44 -1.75
C LEU A 313 -30.26 -12.70 -2.57
N GLU A 314 -30.33 -13.88 -1.93
CA GLU A 314 -30.69 -15.12 -2.62
C GLU A 314 -32.21 -15.23 -2.73
N ALA A 315 -32.95 -14.91 -1.66
CA ALA A 315 -34.42 -14.83 -1.70
C ALA A 315 -34.95 -13.71 -2.60
N GLU A 316 -34.22 -12.59 -2.75
CA GLU A 316 -34.55 -11.56 -3.73
C GLU A 316 -34.43 -12.07 -5.18
N LEU A 317 -33.36 -12.81 -5.51
CA LEU A 317 -33.15 -13.38 -6.84
C LEU A 317 -34.14 -14.50 -7.17
N ASP A 318 -34.41 -15.41 -6.22
CA ASP A 318 -35.40 -16.49 -6.36
C ASP A 318 -36.85 -15.97 -6.52
N ALA A 319 -37.09 -14.70 -6.19
CA ALA A 319 -38.39 -14.04 -6.34
C ALA A 319 -38.54 -13.27 -7.68
N GLU A 320 -37.47 -13.11 -8.47
CA GLU A 320 -37.53 -12.47 -9.78
C GLU A 320 -38.16 -13.40 -10.81
N SER A 321 -39.02 -12.84 -11.66
CA SER A 321 -39.59 -13.56 -12.80
C SER A 321 -38.93 -13.13 -14.10
N ASP A 322 -38.98 -13.99 -15.13
CA ASP A 322 -38.49 -13.66 -16.48
C ASP A 322 -39.18 -12.41 -17.07
N GLU A 323 -40.35 -12.00 -16.54
CA GLU A 323 -41.08 -10.78 -16.94
C GLU A 323 -40.48 -9.49 -16.33
N ASP A 324 -39.68 -9.59 -15.26
CA ASP A 324 -39.03 -8.45 -14.58
C ASP A 324 -37.63 -8.12 -15.16
N LEU A 325 -37.13 -8.98 -16.06
CA LEU A 325 -35.79 -8.91 -16.64
C LEU A 325 -35.80 -8.12 -17.96
N GLU A 326 -35.05 -7.01 -18.01
CA GLU A 326 -34.86 -6.20 -19.21
C GLU A 326 -33.46 -6.40 -19.80
N ILE A 327 -33.33 -6.33 -21.13
CA ILE A 327 -32.04 -6.41 -21.83
C ILE A 327 -31.16 -5.22 -21.42
N ARG A 328 -29.95 -5.48 -20.95
CA ARG A 328 -28.99 -4.45 -20.54
C ARG A 328 -27.80 -4.33 -21.50
N PRO A 329 -27.17 -3.13 -21.61
CA PRO A 329 -25.92 -2.95 -22.35
C PRO A 329 -24.82 -3.94 -21.93
N PRO A 330 -24.03 -4.52 -22.85
CA PRO A 330 -22.85 -5.30 -22.47
C PRO A 330 -21.77 -4.40 -21.85
N VAL A 331 -21.13 -4.90 -20.79
CA VAL A 331 -19.96 -4.28 -20.18
C VAL A 331 -18.69 -4.97 -20.71
N VAL A 332 -17.81 -4.20 -21.33
CA VAL A 332 -16.72 -4.69 -22.18
C VAL A 332 -15.38 -4.16 -21.70
N THR A 333 -14.44 -5.05 -21.35
CA THR A 333 -13.08 -4.67 -20.95
C THR A 333 -12.10 -4.75 -22.12
N VAL A 334 -11.13 -3.84 -22.20
CA VAL A 334 -10.11 -3.86 -23.26
C VAL A 334 -8.74 -4.21 -22.72
N MET A 335 -8.24 -5.36 -23.15
CA MET A 335 -7.02 -6.00 -22.65
C MET A 335 -5.97 -6.20 -23.74
N GLY A 336 -4.75 -6.56 -23.34
CA GLY A 336 -3.58 -6.69 -24.21
C GLY A 336 -2.35 -5.96 -23.67
N HIS A 337 -1.23 -6.14 -24.38
CA HIS A 337 0.08 -5.57 -24.07
C HIS A 337 0.13 -4.04 -24.17
N VAL A 338 1.16 -3.44 -23.57
CA VAL A 338 1.57 -2.05 -23.82
C VAL A 338 1.83 -1.85 -25.32
N ASP A 339 1.62 -0.63 -25.84
CA ASP A 339 1.81 -0.23 -27.24
C ASP A 339 1.03 -1.00 -28.33
N HIS A 340 0.21 -1.98 -27.98
CA HIS A 340 -0.79 -2.57 -28.88
C HIS A 340 -1.93 -1.60 -29.23
N GLY A 341 -1.96 -0.41 -28.62
CA GLY A 341 -2.85 0.68 -28.98
C GLY A 341 -4.25 0.61 -28.36
N LYS A 342 -4.41 -0.01 -27.18
CA LYS A 342 -5.69 -0.12 -26.44
C LYS A 342 -6.38 1.22 -26.23
N THR A 343 -5.73 2.15 -25.51
CA THR A 343 -6.23 3.50 -25.26
C THR A 343 -6.52 4.25 -26.57
N ARG A 344 -5.75 3.98 -27.63
CA ARG A 344 -5.94 4.61 -28.94
C ARG A 344 -7.17 4.05 -29.68
N LEU A 345 -7.47 2.76 -29.54
CA LEU A 345 -8.69 2.13 -30.04
C LEU A 345 -9.91 2.71 -29.31
N LEU A 346 -9.81 2.84 -27.99
CA LEU A 346 -10.84 3.45 -27.13
C LEU A 346 -11.06 4.94 -27.46
N ASP A 347 -10.00 5.71 -27.67
CA ASP A 347 -10.08 7.10 -28.16
C ASP A 347 -10.75 7.18 -29.54
N ALA A 348 -10.45 6.26 -30.45
CA ALA A 348 -11.06 6.23 -31.78
C ALA A 348 -12.56 5.86 -31.72
N ILE A 349 -12.96 4.94 -30.85
CA ILE A 349 -14.36 4.60 -30.55
C ILE A 349 -15.09 5.80 -29.93
N ARG A 350 -14.48 6.45 -28.93
CA ARG A 350 -15.07 7.59 -28.20
C ARG A 350 -15.02 8.92 -29.00
N GLN A 351 -14.30 8.95 -30.11
CA GLN A 351 -13.98 10.17 -30.89
C GLN A 351 -13.24 11.24 -30.06
N THR A 352 -12.41 10.79 -29.10
CA THR A 352 -11.60 11.65 -28.21
C THR A 352 -10.10 11.50 -28.46
N ASN A 353 -9.29 12.20 -27.66
CA ASN A 353 -7.83 12.09 -27.68
C ASN A 353 -7.27 12.23 -26.25
N VAL A 354 -7.58 11.23 -25.40
CA VAL A 354 -7.11 11.08 -24.02
C VAL A 354 -5.61 10.78 -23.98
N VAL A 355 -5.09 9.97 -24.92
CA VAL A 355 -3.66 9.59 -24.98
C VAL A 355 -2.72 10.81 -24.97
N ALA A 356 -3.11 11.93 -25.58
CA ALA A 356 -2.31 13.16 -25.60
C ALA A 356 -2.27 13.93 -24.26
N GLY A 357 -3.15 13.61 -23.31
CA GLY A 357 -3.26 14.24 -22.00
C GLY A 357 -2.65 13.45 -20.84
N GLU A 358 -2.43 12.14 -20.98
CA GLU A 358 -1.92 11.28 -19.91
C GLU A 358 -0.39 11.42 -19.72
N ALA A 359 0.04 11.46 -18.45
CA ALA A 359 1.45 11.54 -18.11
C ALA A 359 2.19 10.25 -18.51
N GLY A 360 3.23 10.38 -19.33
CA GLY A 360 3.96 9.24 -19.90
C GLY A 360 3.29 8.59 -21.12
N GLY A 361 2.13 9.09 -21.58
CA GLY A 361 1.42 8.53 -22.74
C GLY A 361 0.81 7.14 -22.49
N ILE A 362 0.64 6.77 -21.21
CA ILE A 362 0.10 5.48 -20.78
C ILE A 362 -1.09 5.67 -19.84
N THR A 363 -2.07 4.79 -19.98
CA THR A 363 -3.25 4.73 -19.10
C THR A 363 -2.90 4.06 -17.78
N GLN A 364 -3.09 4.80 -16.68
CA GLN A 364 -2.73 4.41 -15.31
C GLN A 364 -3.95 4.39 -14.36
N HIS A 365 -5.13 4.71 -14.89
CA HIS A 365 -6.43 4.77 -14.19
C HIS A 365 -7.41 3.81 -14.85
N ILE A 366 -8.43 3.34 -14.13
CA ILE A 366 -9.50 2.54 -14.75
C ILE A 366 -10.62 3.50 -15.19
N GLY A 367 -10.72 3.71 -16.50
CA GLY A 367 -11.80 4.49 -17.10
C GLY A 367 -13.04 3.63 -17.32
N ALA A 368 -14.24 4.20 -17.13
CA ALA A 368 -15.49 3.59 -17.56
C ALA A 368 -16.36 4.64 -18.28
N TYR A 369 -16.90 4.27 -19.44
CA TYR A 369 -17.71 5.16 -20.27
C TYR A 369 -18.67 4.38 -21.17
N GLN A 370 -19.76 5.00 -21.62
CA GLN A 370 -20.79 4.39 -22.46
C GLN A 370 -20.75 4.98 -23.87
N VAL A 371 -20.90 4.11 -24.88
CA VAL A 371 -20.91 4.47 -26.29
C VAL A 371 -22.19 3.96 -26.91
N TRP A 372 -22.84 4.79 -27.71
CA TRP A 372 -24.04 4.41 -28.47
C TRP A 372 -23.63 4.09 -29.91
N THR A 373 -24.10 2.94 -30.41
CA THR A 373 -23.92 2.51 -31.80
C THR A 373 -25.27 2.07 -32.36
N GLU A 374 -25.49 2.31 -33.65
CA GLU A 374 -26.61 1.73 -34.37
C GLU A 374 -26.25 0.29 -34.75
N HIS A 375 -27.14 -0.66 -34.46
CA HIS A 375 -27.00 -2.07 -34.81
C HIS A 375 -28.39 -2.62 -35.18
N GLU A 376 -28.54 -3.19 -36.37
CA GLU A 376 -29.84 -3.63 -36.93
C GLU A 376 -30.95 -2.55 -36.89
N GLU A 377 -30.61 -1.29 -37.23
CA GLU A 377 -31.51 -0.11 -37.16
C GLU A 377 -31.97 0.27 -35.74
N ILE A 378 -31.35 -0.30 -34.69
CA ILE A 378 -31.63 -0.01 -33.27
C ILE A 378 -30.40 0.63 -32.63
N GLU A 379 -30.57 1.77 -31.94
CA GLU A 379 -29.50 2.32 -31.10
C GLU A 379 -29.30 1.45 -29.85
N ARG A 380 -28.10 0.86 -29.72
CA ARG A 380 -27.67 0.09 -28.57
C ARG A 380 -26.48 0.75 -27.89
N ALA A 381 -26.44 0.70 -26.57
CA ALA A 381 -25.30 1.15 -25.79
C ALA A 381 -24.33 -0.01 -25.52
N ILE A 382 -23.03 0.31 -25.44
CA ILE A 382 -21.95 -0.56 -24.98
C ILE A 382 -21.18 0.20 -23.91
N THR A 383 -20.92 -0.43 -22.77
CA THR A 383 -20.14 0.19 -21.68
C THR A 383 -18.71 -0.33 -21.72
N PHE A 384 -17.74 0.53 -21.98
CA PHE A 384 -16.33 0.16 -22.01
C PHE A 384 -15.65 0.40 -20.66
N ILE A 385 -14.80 -0.55 -20.25
CA ILE A 385 -13.84 -0.42 -19.16
C ILE A 385 -12.43 -0.42 -19.75
N ASP A 386 -11.74 0.71 -19.61
CA ASP A 386 -10.33 0.84 -19.98
C ASP A 386 -9.45 0.33 -18.84
N THR A 387 -8.58 -0.65 -19.11
CA THR A 387 -7.66 -1.22 -18.12
C THR A 387 -6.21 -0.91 -18.49
N PRO A 388 -5.35 -0.49 -17.54
CA PRO A 388 -3.92 -0.30 -17.81
C PRO A 388 -3.23 -1.52 -18.44
N GLY A 389 -2.27 -1.28 -19.34
CA GLY A 389 -1.55 -2.34 -20.07
C GLY A 389 -0.33 -2.92 -19.34
N HIS A 390 0.21 -2.20 -18.34
CA HIS A 390 1.45 -2.57 -17.65
C HIS A 390 1.22 -3.58 -16.53
N GLU A 391 2.13 -4.54 -16.42
CA GLU A 391 2.29 -5.54 -15.36
C GLU A 391 2.11 -5.04 -13.90
N ALA A 392 2.48 -3.81 -13.55
CA ALA A 392 2.23 -3.26 -12.21
C ALA A 392 0.72 -3.21 -11.87
N PHE A 393 -0.14 -3.28 -12.88
CA PHE A 393 -1.60 -3.21 -12.78
C PHE A 393 -2.29 -4.56 -13.02
N THR A 394 -1.61 -5.70 -12.83
CA THR A 394 -2.22 -7.06 -12.86
C THR A 394 -3.53 -7.14 -12.09
N ALA A 395 -3.57 -6.66 -10.82
CA ALA A 395 -4.80 -6.66 -10.03
C ALA A 395 -5.93 -5.78 -10.61
N MET A 396 -5.60 -4.68 -11.30
CA MET A 396 -6.62 -3.88 -12.01
C MET A 396 -7.19 -4.64 -13.20
N ARG A 397 -6.38 -5.39 -13.95
CA ARG A 397 -6.85 -6.21 -15.09
C ARG A 397 -7.71 -7.37 -14.62
N ALA A 398 -7.31 -8.07 -13.57
CA ALA A 398 -8.11 -9.13 -12.95
C ALA A 398 -9.48 -8.61 -12.47
N ARG A 399 -9.49 -7.45 -11.79
CA ARG A 399 -10.72 -6.75 -11.38
C ARG A 399 -11.57 -6.34 -12.58
N GLY A 400 -10.94 -5.82 -13.64
CA GLY A 400 -11.62 -5.49 -14.90
C GLY A 400 -12.34 -6.70 -15.48
N ALA A 401 -11.63 -7.84 -15.62
CA ALA A 401 -12.21 -9.09 -16.13
C ALA A 401 -13.45 -9.54 -15.34
N GLN A 402 -13.37 -9.54 -14.01
CA GLN A 402 -14.46 -10.01 -13.13
C GLN A 402 -15.73 -9.15 -13.17
N VAL A 403 -15.62 -7.91 -13.65
CA VAL A 403 -16.73 -6.94 -13.67
C VAL A 403 -17.42 -6.89 -15.04
N THR A 404 -16.79 -7.44 -16.09
CA THR A 404 -17.26 -7.34 -17.47
C THR A 404 -17.88 -8.61 -18.00
N ASP A 405 -18.90 -8.43 -18.83
CA ASP A 405 -19.59 -9.49 -19.53
C ASP A 405 -18.76 -10.04 -20.72
N LEU A 406 -17.92 -9.20 -21.33
CA LEU A 406 -17.11 -9.53 -22.52
C LEU A 406 -15.72 -8.85 -22.47
N ALA A 407 -14.70 -9.48 -23.07
CA ALA A 407 -13.35 -8.92 -23.18
C ALA A 407 -12.90 -8.76 -24.63
N ILE A 408 -12.35 -7.59 -24.97
CA ILE A 408 -11.64 -7.36 -26.24
C ILE A 408 -10.14 -7.56 -26.00
N LEU A 409 -9.55 -8.54 -26.67
CA LEU A 409 -8.10 -8.77 -26.67
C LEU A 409 -7.44 -8.04 -27.85
N VAL A 410 -6.72 -6.96 -27.56
CA VAL A 410 -6.03 -6.16 -28.58
C VAL A 410 -4.63 -6.72 -28.83
N VAL A 411 -4.40 -7.20 -30.05
CA VAL A 411 -3.11 -7.74 -30.49
C VAL A 411 -2.63 -6.99 -31.71
N ALA A 412 -1.40 -6.48 -31.69
CA ALA A 412 -0.88 -5.73 -32.82
C ALA A 412 -0.38 -6.66 -33.94
N ALA A 413 -0.71 -6.34 -35.19
CA ALA A 413 -0.41 -7.17 -36.36
C ALA A 413 1.09 -7.21 -36.74
N ASP A 414 1.87 -6.24 -36.25
CA ASP A 414 3.33 -6.15 -36.38
C ASP A 414 4.05 -6.96 -35.29
N ASP A 415 3.66 -6.76 -34.03
CA ASP A 415 4.34 -7.35 -32.86
C ASP A 415 3.93 -8.82 -32.63
N GLY A 416 2.63 -9.12 -32.73
CA GLY A 416 2.04 -10.43 -32.41
C GLY A 416 1.78 -10.64 -30.92
N ILE A 417 1.79 -11.90 -30.46
CA ILE A 417 1.56 -12.23 -29.04
C ILE A 417 2.80 -11.90 -28.20
N MET A 418 2.60 -11.14 -27.14
CA MET A 418 3.60 -10.79 -26.12
C MET A 418 3.21 -11.37 -24.74
N PRO A 419 4.14 -11.47 -23.77
CA PRO A 419 3.84 -12.08 -22.46
C PRO A 419 2.63 -11.46 -21.74
N GLN A 420 2.45 -10.14 -21.78
CA GLN A 420 1.29 -9.46 -21.20
C GLN A 420 -0.02 -9.72 -21.97
N THR A 421 0.04 -10.13 -23.23
CA THR A 421 -1.14 -10.62 -23.98
C THR A 421 -1.57 -11.99 -23.45
N VAL A 422 -0.62 -12.87 -23.10
CA VAL A 422 -0.90 -14.17 -22.47
C VAL A 422 -1.43 -13.97 -21.05
N GLU A 423 -0.87 -13.03 -20.29
CA GLU A 423 -1.39 -12.65 -18.97
C GLU A 423 -2.84 -12.13 -19.04
N ALA A 424 -3.12 -11.22 -19.98
CA ALA A 424 -4.47 -10.74 -20.26
C ALA A 424 -5.45 -11.86 -20.63
N LEU A 425 -5.02 -12.79 -21.49
CA LEU A 425 -5.80 -13.97 -21.87
C LEU A 425 -6.11 -14.85 -20.65
N ASN A 426 -5.12 -15.12 -19.80
CA ASN A 426 -5.29 -15.89 -18.58
C ASN A 426 -6.30 -15.22 -17.63
N HIS A 427 -6.34 -13.89 -17.52
CA HIS A 427 -7.34 -13.18 -16.72
C HIS A 427 -8.77 -13.33 -17.27
N ALA A 428 -8.95 -13.16 -18.59
CA ALA A 428 -10.26 -13.33 -19.22
C ALA A 428 -10.77 -14.78 -19.12
N GLN A 429 -9.89 -15.77 -19.34
CA GLN A 429 -10.20 -17.19 -19.16
C GLN A 429 -10.50 -17.54 -17.69
N ALA A 430 -9.73 -17.02 -16.72
CA ALA A 430 -9.99 -17.25 -15.30
C ALA A 430 -11.27 -16.60 -14.79
N ALA A 431 -11.72 -15.51 -15.43
CA ALA A 431 -13.02 -14.89 -15.18
C ALA A 431 -14.18 -15.56 -15.97
N ASN A 432 -13.87 -16.53 -16.85
CA ASN A 432 -14.82 -17.19 -17.75
C ASN A 432 -15.60 -16.20 -18.66
N VAL A 433 -14.90 -15.18 -19.16
CA VAL A 433 -15.45 -14.09 -19.98
C VAL A 433 -15.19 -14.38 -21.47
N PRO A 434 -16.20 -14.34 -22.36
CA PRO A 434 -16.02 -14.46 -23.80
C PRO A 434 -15.07 -13.40 -24.37
N ILE A 435 -14.29 -13.79 -25.39
CA ILE A 435 -13.21 -12.96 -25.93
C ILE A 435 -13.45 -12.66 -27.41
N VAL A 436 -13.43 -11.37 -27.76
CA VAL A 436 -13.35 -10.89 -29.15
C VAL A 436 -11.93 -10.38 -29.40
N VAL A 437 -11.29 -10.80 -30.49
CA VAL A 437 -9.90 -10.43 -30.80
C VAL A 437 -9.87 -9.26 -31.78
N ALA A 438 -9.29 -8.14 -31.35
CA ALA A 438 -9.05 -6.97 -32.20
C ALA A 438 -7.59 -6.96 -32.68
N VAL A 439 -7.36 -7.30 -33.95
CA VAL A 439 -6.03 -7.30 -34.57
C VAL A 439 -5.70 -5.89 -35.06
N ASN A 440 -4.94 -5.14 -34.27
CA ASN A 440 -4.71 -3.70 -34.46
C ASN A 440 -3.46 -3.40 -35.33
N LYS A 441 -3.33 -2.14 -35.76
CA LYS A 441 -2.24 -1.59 -36.59
C LYS A 441 -2.15 -2.18 -38.01
N VAL A 442 -3.27 -2.62 -38.60
CA VAL A 442 -3.31 -3.14 -39.98
C VAL A 442 -2.96 -2.11 -41.06
N ASP A 443 -2.81 -0.83 -40.69
CA ASP A 443 -2.28 0.24 -41.56
C ASP A 443 -0.76 0.17 -41.79
N LYS A 444 -0.04 -0.66 -41.04
CA LYS A 444 1.41 -0.83 -41.18
C LYS A 444 1.78 -1.74 -42.36
N PRO A 445 2.87 -1.46 -43.10
CA PRO A 445 3.30 -2.29 -44.23
C PRO A 445 3.87 -3.66 -43.82
N ASP A 446 4.26 -3.79 -42.55
CA ASP A 446 4.76 -5.00 -41.88
C ASP A 446 3.66 -5.77 -41.12
N ALA A 447 2.41 -5.31 -41.15
CA ALA A 447 1.28 -5.97 -40.49
C ALA A 447 0.98 -7.35 -41.10
N ASN A 448 0.81 -8.37 -40.25
CA ASN A 448 0.42 -9.72 -40.66
C ASN A 448 -0.67 -10.31 -39.74
N PRO A 449 -1.96 -10.00 -39.98
CA PRO A 449 -3.07 -10.54 -39.20
C PRO A 449 -3.16 -12.07 -39.21
N ALA A 450 -2.83 -12.72 -40.34
CA ALA A 450 -2.87 -14.18 -40.46
C ALA A 450 -1.89 -14.87 -39.49
N LYS A 451 -0.69 -14.30 -39.27
CA LYS A 451 0.26 -14.76 -38.25
C LYS A 451 -0.35 -14.68 -36.84
N VAL A 452 -1.05 -13.60 -36.52
CA VAL A 452 -1.69 -13.40 -35.20
C VAL A 452 -2.78 -14.44 -34.97
N ARG A 453 -3.64 -14.71 -35.97
CA ARG A 453 -4.67 -15.77 -35.91
C ARG A 453 -4.04 -17.15 -35.67
N GLN A 454 -2.97 -17.48 -36.40
CA GLN A 454 -2.24 -18.74 -36.22
C GLN A 454 -1.65 -18.86 -34.81
N GLN A 455 -1.01 -17.80 -34.28
CA GLN A 455 -0.43 -17.84 -32.94
C GLN A 455 -1.50 -17.98 -31.85
N LEU A 456 -2.65 -17.30 -31.96
CA LEU A 456 -3.70 -17.37 -30.94
C LEU A 456 -4.41 -18.73 -30.91
N THR A 457 -4.38 -19.47 -32.03
CA THR A 457 -4.84 -20.86 -32.10
C THR A 457 -4.05 -21.78 -31.14
N GLU A 458 -2.76 -21.52 -30.93
CA GLU A 458 -1.92 -22.29 -29.98
C GLU A 458 -2.36 -22.10 -28.52
N TYR A 459 -3.04 -20.98 -28.21
CA TYR A 459 -3.60 -20.65 -26.90
C TYR A 459 -5.10 -21.00 -26.77
N GLY A 460 -5.65 -21.77 -27.73
CA GLY A 460 -7.04 -22.23 -27.73
C GLY A 460 -8.06 -21.23 -28.28
N LEU A 461 -7.63 -20.06 -28.78
CA LEU A 461 -8.52 -19.10 -29.44
C LEU A 461 -8.57 -19.40 -30.95
N VAL A 462 -9.60 -20.13 -31.38
CA VAL A 462 -9.78 -20.53 -32.79
C VAL A 462 -10.74 -19.57 -33.48
N ALA A 463 -10.33 -19.02 -34.62
CA ALA A 463 -11.18 -18.11 -35.41
C ALA A 463 -12.39 -18.82 -36.03
N GLU A 464 -13.52 -18.14 -36.13
CA GLU A 464 -14.73 -18.63 -36.83
C GLU A 464 -14.44 -19.11 -38.27
N GLU A 465 -13.55 -18.42 -39.00
CA GLU A 465 -13.09 -18.80 -40.35
C GLU A 465 -12.49 -20.22 -40.41
N TYR A 466 -11.98 -20.72 -39.27
CA TYR A 466 -11.41 -22.06 -39.11
C TYR A 466 -12.34 -23.04 -38.37
N GLY A 467 -13.60 -22.64 -38.13
CA GLY A 467 -14.59 -23.43 -37.40
C GLY A 467 -14.51 -23.32 -35.88
N GLY A 468 -13.88 -22.26 -35.37
CA GLY A 468 -13.90 -21.91 -33.95
C GLY A 468 -15.07 -21.02 -33.54
N ASP A 469 -14.99 -20.51 -32.31
CA ASP A 469 -15.99 -19.72 -31.59
C ASP A 469 -15.55 -18.26 -31.33
N VAL A 470 -14.32 -17.90 -31.69
CA VAL A 470 -13.75 -16.58 -31.43
C VAL A 470 -13.85 -15.69 -32.68
N MET A 471 -14.48 -14.53 -32.53
CA MET A 471 -14.50 -13.49 -33.55
C MET A 471 -13.15 -12.74 -33.60
N PHE A 472 -12.59 -12.62 -34.80
CA PHE A 472 -11.37 -11.86 -35.08
C PHE A 472 -11.69 -10.70 -36.02
N VAL A 473 -11.42 -9.47 -35.59
CA VAL A 473 -11.66 -8.25 -36.38
C VAL A 473 -10.35 -7.52 -36.62
N ASP A 474 -10.07 -7.22 -37.88
CA ASP A 474 -8.85 -6.51 -38.31
C ASP A 474 -9.09 -4.99 -38.26
N VAL A 475 -8.39 -4.28 -37.37
CA VAL A 475 -8.65 -2.86 -37.07
C VAL A 475 -7.43 -1.96 -37.24
N SER A 476 -7.68 -0.70 -37.59
CA SER A 476 -6.69 0.38 -37.46
C SER A 476 -7.25 1.49 -36.59
N ALA A 477 -6.87 1.49 -35.31
CA ALA A 477 -7.15 2.58 -34.37
C ALA A 477 -6.55 3.95 -34.79
N ARG A 478 -5.71 3.99 -35.83
CA ARG A 478 -5.17 5.22 -36.40
C ARG A 478 -5.99 5.75 -37.57
N GLN A 479 -6.51 4.87 -38.43
CA GLN A 479 -7.29 5.26 -39.62
C GLN A 479 -8.81 5.24 -39.39
N GLY A 480 -9.28 4.62 -38.30
CA GLY A 480 -10.71 4.39 -38.02
C GLY A 480 -11.29 3.15 -38.70
N THR A 481 -10.46 2.36 -39.39
CA THR A 481 -10.87 1.16 -40.14
C THR A 481 -11.20 0.00 -39.21
N GLY A 482 -12.27 -0.75 -39.52
CA GLY A 482 -12.70 -1.93 -38.76
C GLY A 482 -13.37 -1.65 -37.41
N ILE A 483 -13.52 -0.37 -37.01
CA ILE A 483 -14.10 -0.03 -35.69
C ILE A 483 -15.58 -0.41 -35.61
N GLN A 484 -16.38 -0.10 -36.64
CA GLN A 484 -17.80 -0.47 -36.65
C GLN A 484 -17.98 -2.00 -36.61
N GLU A 485 -17.21 -2.72 -37.44
CA GLU A 485 -17.19 -4.19 -37.47
C GLU A 485 -16.83 -4.80 -36.09
N LEU A 486 -15.95 -4.14 -35.33
CA LEU A 486 -15.62 -4.56 -33.96
C LEU A 486 -16.78 -4.31 -32.98
N LEU A 487 -17.50 -3.18 -33.09
CA LEU A 487 -18.67 -2.90 -32.25
C LEU A 487 -19.82 -3.89 -32.55
N ASP A 488 -20.04 -4.19 -33.84
CA ASP A 488 -21.04 -5.16 -34.28
C ASP A 488 -20.69 -6.59 -33.82
N ALA A 489 -19.41 -7.01 -33.91
CA ALA A 489 -18.94 -8.30 -33.40
C ALA A 489 -19.12 -8.44 -31.88
N VAL A 490 -18.88 -7.35 -31.13
CA VAL A 490 -19.10 -7.31 -29.67
C VAL A 490 -20.58 -7.47 -29.32
N LEU A 491 -21.48 -6.77 -30.01
CA LEU A 491 -22.92 -6.91 -29.80
C LEU A 491 -23.42 -8.30 -30.18
N LEU A 492 -22.98 -8.85 -31.31
CA LEU A 492 -23.38 -10.18 -31.76
C LEU A 492 -22.89 -11.28 -30.80
N THR A 493 -21.67 -11.15 -30.26
CA THR A 493 -21.15 -12.07 -29.24
C THR A 493 -21.94 -11.98 -27.92
N ALA A 494 -22.37 -10.79 -27.52
CA ALA A 494 -23.21 -10.59 -26.33
C ALA A 494 -24.61 -11.21 -26.50
N ASP A 495 -25.27 -10.94 -27.62
CA ASP A 495 -26.62 -11.45 -27.92
C ASP A 495 -26.64 -12.97 -28.14
N ALA A 496 -25.63 -13.54 -28.80
CA ALA A 496 -25.57 -14.97 -29.08
C ALA A 496 -25.05 -15.81 -27.89
N GLY A 497 -24.22 -15.22 -27.02
CA GLY A 497 -23.46 -15.96 -26.02
C GLY A 497 -23.92 -15.81 -24.57
N LEU A 498 -24.61 -14.73 -24.19
CA LEU A 498 -24.70 -14.31 -22.78
C LEU A 498 -26.09 -13.93 -22.27
N ASP A 499 -27.10 -13.73 -23.13
CA ASP A 499 -28.49 -13.34 -22.77
C ASP A 499 -28.55 -12.24 -21.69
N LEU A 500 -27.91 -11.10 -21.98
CA LEU A 500 -27.60 -10.08 -20.99
C LEU A 500 -28.84 -9.31 -20.54
N THR A 501 -29.42 -9.78 -19.44
CA THR A 501 -30.56 -9.15 -18.78
C THR A 501 -30.22 -8.65 -17.37
N ALA A 502 -31.04 -7.74 -16.85
CA ALA A 502 -31.12 -7.40 -15.43
C ALA A 502 -32.49 -6.77 -15.10
N ASN A 503 -32.92 -6.93 -13.84
CA ASN A 503 -34.08 -6.22 -13.31
C ASN A 503 -33.69 -4.76 -12.93
N PRO A 504 -34.26 -3.72 -13.56
CA PRO A 504 -33.99 -2.32 -13.21
C PRO A 504 -34.86 -1.81 -12.05
N ASN A 505 -35.94 -2.50 -11.70
CA ASN A 505 -36.97 -2.02 -10.78
C ASN A 505 -36.61 -2.17 -9.28
N LYS A 506 -35.51 -2.87 -8.98
CA LYS A 506 -35.01 -3.08 -7.59
C LYS A 506 -33.99 -2.03 -7.13
N ALA A 507 -33.61 -2.12 -5.85
CA ALA A 507 -32.54 -1.31 -5.27
C ALA A 507 -31.20 -1.57 -5.98
N ALA A 508 -30.42 -0.53 -6.24
CA ALA A 508 -29.20 -0.67 -7.01
C ALA A 508 -28.12 -1.49 -6.29
N ARG A 509 -27.53 -2.41 -7.03
CA ARG A 509 -26.32 -3.17 -6.66
C ARG A 509 -25.30 -3.08 -7.77
N GLY A 510 -24.02 -3.03 -7.41
CA GLY A 510 -22.94 -3.06 -8.37
C GLY A 510 -21.57 -2.98 -7.71
N VAL A 511 -20.60 -2.42 -8.42
CA VAL A 511 -19.19 -2.41 -8.00
C VAL A 511 -18.56 -1.03 -8.14
N ALA A 512 -17.72 -0.64 -7.20
CA ALA A 512 -16.86 0.54 -7.32
C ALA A 512 -15.65 0.20 -8.21
N ILE A 513 -15.59 0.78 -9.41
CA ILE A 513 -14.47 0.58 -10.35
C ILE A 513 -13.23 1.32 -9.86
N GLU A 514 -13.38 2.60 -9.54
CA GLU A 514 -12.29 3.48 -9.10
C GLU A 514 -12.83 4.50 -8.09
N ALA A 515 -12.00 4.91 -7.13
CA ALA A 515 -12.39 5.90 -6.12
C ALA A 515 -11.25 6.88 -5.81
N LYS A 516 -11.61 8.14 -5.55
CA LYS A 516 -10.68 9.26 -5.32
C LYS A 516 -11.20 10.27 -4.32
N LEU A 517 -10.28 11.09 -3.79
CA LEU A 517 -10.60 12.17 -2.85
C LEU A 517 -10.42 13.54 -3.52
N ASP A 518 -11.53 14.22 -3.79
CA ASP A 518 -11.53 15.54 -4.44
C ASP A 518 -11.59 16.71 -3.44
N LYS A 519 -10.88 17.79 -3.78
CA LYS A 519 -10.79 19.02 -2.97
C LYS A 519 -12.02 19.92 -3.13
N GLY A 520 -13.11 19.49 -2.52
CA GLY A 520 -14.35 20.26 -2.38
C GLY A 520 -15.58 19.38 -2.54
N ARG A 521 -15.52 18.38 -3.42
CA ARG A 521 -16.59 17.38 -3.56
C ARG A 521 -16.50 16.28 -2.49
N GLY A 522 -15.31 16.00 -1.95
CA GLY A 522 -15.08 15.00 -0.91
C GLY A 522 -14.74 13.63 -1.51
N SER A 523 -15.23 12.55 -0.89
CA SER A 523 -15.07 11.21 -1.46
C SER A 523 -15.95 11.05 -2.70
N ILE A 524 -15.33 10.56 -3.77
CA ILE A 524 -15.94 10.28 -5.06
C ILE A 524 -15.61 8.84 -5.44
N ALA A 525 -16.60 8.08 -5.90
CA ALA A 525 -16.41 6.75 -6.49
C ALA A 525 -17.07 6.66 -7.86
N THR A 526 -16.35 6.20 -8.87
CA THR A 526 -16.91 5.73 -10.14
C THR A 526 -17.45 4.32 -9.91
N VAL A 527 -18.76 4.16 -10.01
CA VAL A 527 -19.44 2.88 -9.80
C VAL A 527 -20.10 2.41 -11.09
N LEU A 528 -20.20 1.10 -11.25
CA LEU A 528 -20.96 0.45 -12.32
C LEU A 528 -22.15 -0.27 -11.69
N ILE A 529 -23.36 0.07 -12.12
CA ILE A 529 -24.59 -0.61 -11.70
C ILE A 529 -24.66 -1.96 -12.42
N GLN A 530 -24.83 -3.06 -11.68
CA GLN A 530 -25.05 -4.39 -12.24
C GLN A 530 -26.54 -4.74 -12.31
N SER A 531 -27.33 -4.30 -11.31
CA SER A 531 -28.79 -4.50 -11.27
C SER A 531 -29.46 -3.42 -10.42
N GLY A 532 -30.77 -3.24 -10.61
CA GLY A 532 -31.54 -2.15 -10.01
C GLY A 532 -31.23 -0.77 -10.60
N THR A 533 -31.86 0.27 -10.07
CA THR A 533 -31.65 1.67 -10.49
C THR A 533 -31.13 2.50 -9.33
N LEU A 534 -30.00 3.19 -9.53
CA LEU A 534 -29.40 4.08 -8.52
C LEU A 534 -29.93 5.51 -8.72
N ARG A 535 -30.34 6.18 -7.64
CA ARG A 535 -30.90 7.54 -7.67
C ARG A 535 -30.15 8.53 -6.79
N VAL A 536 -30.20 9.81 -7.17
CA VAL A 536 -29.73 10.89 -6.28
C VAL A 536 -30.62 10.96 -5.03
N GLY A 537 -30.00 10.79 -3.87
CA GLY A 537 -30.67 10.73 -2.58
C GLY A 537 -30.63 9.36 -1.91
N ASP A 538 -30.21 8.30 -2.60
CA ASP A 538 -30.18 6.94 -2.04
C ASP A 538 -29.11 6.75 -0.96
N ALA A 539 -29.38 5.86 0.01
CA ALA A 539 -28.42 5.48 1.04
C ALA A 539 -27.57 4.30 0.57
N ILE A 540 -26.28 4.54 0.33
CA ILE A 540 -25.35 3.60 -0.30
C ILE A 540 -24.27 3.14 0.69
N VAL A 541 -23.96 1.85 0.67
CA VAL A 541 -22.79 1.26 1.33
C VAL A 541 -21.92 0.57 0.28
N ALA A 542 -20.63 0.90 0.23
CA ALA A 542 -19.62 0.36 -0.70
C ALA A 542 -18.42 -0.11 0.12
N GLY A 543 -18.26 -1.42 0.31
CA GLY A 543 -17.28 -1.99 1.24
C GLY A 543 -17.45 -1.42 2.66
N THR A 544 -16.45 -0.68 3.13
CA THR A 544 -16.45 0.04 4.43
C THR A 544 -16.87 1.52 4.33
N ALA A 545 -17.02 2.06 3.12
CA ALA A 545 -17.55 3.40 2.91
C ALA A 545 -19.09 3.39 2.91
N TYR A 546 -19.70 4.43 3.46
CA TYR A 546 -21.15 4.62 3.44
C TYR A 546 -21.51 6.08 3.29
N GLY A 547 -22.73 6.36 2.83
CA GLY A 547 -23.23 7.72 2.76
C GLY A 547 -24.57 7.79 2.05
N ARG A 548 -24.93 9.01 1.68
CA ARG A 548 -26.10 9.29 0.85
C ARG A 548 -25.63 9.92 -0.46
N VAL A 549 -26.13 9.43 -1.59
CA VAL A 549 -25.81 9.99 -2.92
C VAL A 549 -26.26 11.45 -2.96
N ARG A 550 -25.31 12.38 -3.09
CA ARG A 550 -25.59 13.84 -3.14
C ARG A 550 -25.70 14.35 -4.57
N ALA A 551 -24.95 13.73 -5.46
CA ALA A 551 -24.93 13.98 -6.89
C ALA A 551 -24.37 12.75 -7.59
N MET A 552 -24.84 12.49 -8.80
CA MET A 552 -24.20 11.60 -9.76
C MET A 552 -23.83 12.40 -11.00
N VAL A 553 -22.72 12.01 -11.63
CA VAL A 553 -22.18 12.63 -12.83
C VAL A 553 -21.76 11.54 -13.80
N ASP A 554 -21.97 11.73 -15.09
CA ASP A 554 -21.54 10.78 -16.12
C ASP A 554 -20.06 10.97 -16.54
N GLU A 555 -19.61 10.19 -17.52
CA GLU A 555 -18.26 10.21 -18.11
C GLU A 555 -17.91 11.52 -18.86
N ASN A 556 -18.91 12.35 -19.18
CA ASN A 556 -18.75 13.62 -19.89
C ASN A 556 -18.74 14.82 -18.92
N GLY A 557 -19.18 14.60 -17.69
CA GLY A 557 -19.25 15.62 -16.65
C GLY A 557 -20.66 16.18 -16.42
N ASP A 558 -21.67 15.62 -17.07
CA ASP A 558 -23.06 16.05 -16.97
C ASP A 558 -23.77 15.37 -15.79
N ALA A 559 -24.70 16.09 -15.16
CA ALA A 559 -25.38 15.62 -13.95
C ALA A 559 -26.48 14.60 -14.30
N VAL A 560 -26.51 13.49 -13.55
CA VAL A 560 -27.45 12.38 -13.75
C VAL A 560 -28.33 12.23 -12.51
N GLU A 561 -29.65 12.08 -12.70
CA GLU A 561 -30.61 11.88 -11.60
C GLU A 561 -30.84 10.38 -11.28
N GLU A 562 -30.85 9.53 -12.31
CA GLU A 562 -31.07 8.08 -12.24
C GLU A 562 -30.05 7.32 -13.11
N ALA A 563 -29.50 6.21 -12.61
CA ALA A 563 -28.53 5.39 -13.32
C ALA A 563 -29.00 3.92 -13.38
N TRP A 564 -29.17 3.44 -14.61
CA TRP A 564 -29.68 2.12 -14.99
C TRP A 564 -28.56 1.05 -14.98
N PRO A 565 -28.91 -0.26 -15.04
CA PRO A 565 -27.94 -1.33 -15.19
C PRO A 565 -26.95 -1.12 -16.35
N SER A 566 -25.72 -1.58 -16.16
CA SER A 566 -24.55 -1.36 -17.01
C SER A 566 -24.10 0.08 -17.24
N ARG A 567 -24.79 1.12 -16.73
CA ARG A 567 -24.33 2.52 -16.86
C ARG A 567 -23.23 2.82 -15.82
N PRO A 568 -22.06 3.36 -16.22
CA PRO A 568 -21.07 3.86 -15.26
C PRO A 568 -21.48 5.26 -14.78
N VAL A 569 -21.39 5.54 -13.48
CA VAL A 569 -21.62 6.88 -12.93
C VAL A 569 -20.66 7.22 -11.79
N GLN A 570 -20.29 8.48 -11.71
CA GLN A 570 -19.48 9.04 -10.64
C GLN A 570 -20.36 9.52 -9.48
N VAL A 571 -20.38 8.76 -8.40
CA VAL A 571 -21.15 9.03 -7.17
C VAL A 571 -20.34 9.93 -6.22
N GLN A 572 -20.99 11.00 -5.76
CA GLN A 572 -20.48 11.86 -4.69
C GLN A 572 -21.34 11.73 -3.43
N GLY A 573 -20.73 11.58 -2.25
CA GLY A 573 -21.45 11.65 -0.97
C GLY A 573 -21.02 10.68 0.12
N LEU A 574 -20.11 9.77 -0.18
CA LEU A 574 -19.53 8.81 0.76
C LEU A 574 -18.70 9.50 1.86
N ASN A 575 -18.63 8.88 3.04
CA ASN A 575 -17.87 9.36 4.19
C ASN A 575 -16.35 9.17 4.05
N SER A 576 -15.93 8.07 3.43
CA SER A 576 -14.56 7.66 3.14
C SER A 576 -14.44 7.22 1.68
N VAL A 577 -13.21 7.00 1.21
CA VAL A 577 -12.94 6.47 -0.13
C VAL A 577 -13.07 4.94 -0.06
N PRO A 578 -14.01 4.30 -0.80
CA PRO A 578 -14.09 2.85 -0.90
C PRO A 578 -12.87 2.30 -1.66
N ARG A 579 -12.63 0.99 -1.56
CA ARG A 579 -11.59 0.34 -2.37
C ARG A 579 -12.08 0.12 -3.78
N ALA A 580 -11.15 0.01 -4.72
CA ALA A 580 -11.49 -0.46 -6.05
C ALA A 580 -11.91 -1.94 -5.96
N GLY A 581 -13.00 -2.31 -6.61
CA GLY A 581 -13.62 -3.64 -6.54
C GLY A 581 -14.57 -3.84 -5.36
N ASP A 582 -14.76 -2.87 -4.46
CA ASP A 582 -15.76 -2.99 -3.39
C ASP A 582 -17.17 -3.07 -4.01
N VAL A 583 -17.91 -4.13 -3.67
CA VAL A 583 -19.35 -4.25 -4.01
C VAL A 583 -20.13 -3.20 -3.22
N PHE A 584 -21.02 -2.49 -3.91
CA PHE A 584 -21.96 -1.56 -3.30
C PHE A 584 -23.40 -2.08 -3.35
N ILE A 585 -24.16 -1.71 -2.32
CA ILE A 585 -25.57 -2.03 -2.14
C ILE A 585 -26.30 -0.74 -1.71
N VAL A 586 -27.45 -0.46 -2.32
CA VAL A 586 -28.39 0.56 -1.85
C VAL A 586 -29.29 -0.01 -0.75
N THR A 587 -29.53 0.78 0.27
CA THR A 587 -30.38 0.45 1.43
C THR A 587 -31.46 1.51 1.61
N GLU A 588 -32.56 1.15 2.27
CA GLU A 588 -33.66 2.10 2.53
C GLU A 588 -33.29 3.21 3.53
N GLU A 589 -32.44 2.90 4.52
CA GLU A 589 -32.06 3.82 5.59
C GLU A 589 -30.54 4.03 5.70
N ASP A 590 -30.11 5.30 5.81
CA ASP A 590 -28.72 5.70 6.13
C ASP A 590 -28.15 4.96 7.36
N ARG A 591 -29.02 4.60 8.31
CA ARG A 591 -28.64 3.88 9.53
C ARG A 591 -28.22 2.45 9.24
N LEU A 592 -28.87 1.79 8.28
CA LEU A 592 -28.59 0.41 7.91
C LEU A 592 -27.24 0.33 7.17
N ALA A 593 -27.05 1.16 6.14
CA ALA A 593 -25.77 1.32 5.44
C ALA A 593 -24.59 1.55 6.42
N ARG A 594 -24.78 2.44 7.40
CA ARG A 594 -23.77 2.70 8.44
C ARG A 594 -23.48 1.48 9.31
N GLN A 595 -24.49 0.73 9.74
CA GLN A 595 -24.30 -0.45 10.59
C GLN A 595 -23.62 -1.60 9.85
N ILE A 596 -23.90 -1.78 8.56
CA ILE A 596 -23.20 -2.73 7.67
C ILE A 596 -21.72 -2.33 7.58
N ALA A 597 -21.43 -1.08 7.24
CA ALA A 597 -20.08 -0.57 7.10
C ALA A 597 -19.26 -0.64 8.41
N GLU A 598 -19.84 -0.25 9.56
CA GLU A 598 -19.16 -0.33 10.86
C GLU A 598 -18.84 -1.78 11.27
N LYS A 599 -19.72 -2.76 10.93
CA LYS A 599 -19.42 -4.19 11.12
C LYS A 599 -18.29 -4.67 10.19
N ARG A 600 -18.35 -4.33 8.90
CA ARG A 600 -17.31 -4.68 7.92
C ARG A 600 -15.94 -4.11 8.31
N GLU A 601 -15.89 -2.85 8.75
CA GLU A 601 -14.65 -2.22 9.22
C GLU A 601 -14.09 -2.91 10.48
N ALA A 602 -14.97 -3.32 11.41
CA ALA A 602 -14.55 -4.07 12.60
C ALA A 602 -14.01 -5.48 12.26
N ALA A 603 -14.67 -6.20 11.35
CA ALA A 603 -14.21 -7.50 10.86
C ALA A 603 -12.85 -7.38 10.15
N GLU A 604 -12.70 -6.41 9.24
CA GLU A 604 -11.45 -6.21 8.51
C GLU A 604 -10.30 -5.81 9.44
N ARG A 605 -10.54 -4.91 10.40
CA ARG A 605 -9.54 -4.51 11.40
C ARG A 605 -9.08 -5.69 12.26
N ASN A 606 -9.99 -6.56 12.66
CA ASN A 606 -9.67 -7.78 13.41
C ASN A 606 -8.86 -8.78 12.56
N ALA A 607 -9.21 -8.95 11.28
CA ALA A 607 -8.46 -9.78 10.35
C ALA A 607 -7.04 -9.24 10.08
N GLN A 608 -6.88 -7.91 9.97
CA GLN A 608 -5.56 -7.26 9.87
C GLN A 608 -4.73 -7.45 11.14
N LEU A 609 -5.34 -7.31 12.33
CA LEU A 609 -4.66 -7.53 13.62
C LEU A 609 -4.21 -8.99 13.80
N ALA A 610 -4.97 -9.96 13.32
CA ALA A 610 -4.56 -11.37 13.29
C ALA A 610 -3.38 -11.58 12.33
N LYS A 611 -3.43 -11.04 11.09
CA LYS A 611 -2.33 -11.15 10.12
C LYS A 611 -1.03 -10.47 10.56
N ALA A 612 -1.12 -9.32 11.24
CA ALA A 612 0.03 -8.56 11.69
C ALA A 612 0.80 -9.25 12.83
N ARG A 613 0.14 -10.13 13.60
CA ARG A 613 0.79 -10.96 14.61
C ARG A 613 1.45 -12.16 13.94
N LYS A 614 2.72 -12.01 13.53
CA LYS A 614 3.58 -13.17 13.34
C LYS A 614 3.57 -14.01 14.62
N ARG A 615 3.50 -15.34 14.47
CA ARG A 615 3.74 -16.31 15.54
C ARG A 615 5.16 -16.09 16.08
N ILE A 616 5.30 -15.34 17.18
CA ILE A 616 6.57 -15.13 17.86
C ILE A 616 6.61 -16.14 19.01
N SER A 617 7.25 -17.29 18.78
CA SER A 617 7.69 -18.14 19.88
C SER A 617 8.83 -17.43 20.65
N LEU A 618 9.13 -17.93 21.85
CA LEU A 618 10.28 -17.42 22.60
C LEU A 618 11.61 -17.64 21.85
N GLU A 619 11.68 -18.68 21.01
CA GLU A 619 12.84 -19.01 20.17
C GLU A 619 12.99 -18.03 18.99
N ASP A 620 11.87 -17.64 18.37
CA ASP A 620 11.86 -16.61 17.31
C ASP A 620 12.25 -15.23 17.86
N PHE A 621 11.85 -14.90 19.09
CA PHE A 621 12.26 -13.65 19.74
C PHE A 621 13.77 -13.61 20.01
N THR A 622 14.38 -14.72 20.44
CA THR A 622 15.84 -14.80 20.58
C THR A 622 16.54 -14.74 19.22
N ARG A 623 16.03 -15.44 18.21
CA ARG A 623 16.61 -15.43 16.86
C ARG A 623 16.57 -14.02 16.22
N ALA A 624 15.45 -13.31 16.33
CA ALA A 624 15.32 -11.93 15.85
C ALA A 624 16.21 -10.92 16.62
N LEU A 625 16.72 -11.28 17.80
CA LEU A 625 17.72 -10.49 18.53
C LEU A 625 19.15 -10.84 18.10
N GLU A 626 19.39 -12.08 17.68
CA GLU A 626 20.68 -12.62 17.20
C GLU A 626 20.98 -12.26 15.74
N GLU A 627 19.96 -12.25 14.86
CA GLU A 627 20.06 -11.87 13.43
C GLU A 627 20.48 -10.40 13.23
N GLY A 628 20.50 -9.60 14.30
CA GLY A 628 20.86 -8.19 14.26
C GLY A 628 19.76 -7.32 13.66
N LYS A 629 20.04 -6.01 13.54
CA LYS A 629 19.09 -5.08 12.94
C LYS A 629 19.10 -5.24 11.42
N VAL A 630 18.15 -6.01 10.90
CA VAL A 630 17.70 -5.86 9.50
C VAL A 630 17.33 -4.40 9.28
N GLU A 631 17.91 -3.75 8.28
CA GLU A 631 17.65 -2.34 8.02
C GLU A 631 16.33 -2.24 7.25
N SER A 632 15.37 -1.47 7.77
CA SER A 632 14.03 -1.41 7.18
C SER A 632 13.79 -0.09 6.47
N LEU A 633 13.52 -0.13 5.16
CA LEU A 633 13.07 1.02 4.39
C LEU A 633 11.56 1.21 4.61
N ASN A 634 11.22 2.19 5.43
CA ASN A 634 9.84 2.52 5.77
C ASN A 634 9.26 3.49 4.72
N LEU A 635 8.09 3.16 4.16
CA LEU A 635 7.40 3.97 3.15
C LEU A 635 5.98 4.36 3.59
N ILE A 636 5.55 5.55 3.20
CA ILE A 636 4.15 5.99 3.24
C ILE A 636 3.73 6.35 1.81
N ILE A 637 2.68 5.69 1.31
CA ILE A 637 2.20 5.86 -0.07
C ILE A 637 0.94 6.72 -0.07
N LYS A 638 0.92 7.77 -0.91
CA LYS A 638 -0.27 8.56 -1.21
C LYS A 638 -0.48 8.64 -2.71
N GLY A 639 -1.67 8.25 -3.16
CA GLY A 639 -2.08 8.34 -4.56
C GLY A 639 -3.31 9.21 -4.74
N ASP A 640 -3.63 9.57 -5.97
CA ASP A 640 -4.83 10.31 -6.37
C ASP A 640 -6.08 9.41 -6.40
N VAL A 641 -5.93 8.15 -6.80
CA VAL A 641 -6.97 7.10 -6.84
C VAL A 641 -6.59 5.88 -5.98
N SER A 642 -7.57 5.12 -5.49
CA SER A 642 -7.32 3.90 -4.67
C SER A 642 -6.54 2.83 -5.44
N GLY A 643 -6.94 2.54 -6.68
CA GLY A 643 -6.35 1.45 -7.45
C GLY A 643 -4.86 1.65 -7.74
N ALA A 644 -4.40 2.88 -8.00
CA ALA A 644 -2.98 3.16 -8.24
C ALA A 644 -2.12 2.99 -6.98
N VAL A 645 -2.68 3.26 -5.80
CA VAL A 645 -2.01 2.99 -4.51
C VAL A 645 -1.87 1.49 -4.28
N GLU A 646 -2.92 0.71 -4.55
CA GLU A 646 -2.91 -0.75 -4.46
C GLU A 646 -1.90 -1.37 -5.44
N ALA A 647 -1.88 -0.92 -6.70
CA ALA A 647 -0.97 -1.38 -7.74
C ALA A 647 0.51 -1.08 -7.42
N LEU A 648 0.80 0.14 -6.93
CA LEU A 648 2.15 0.52 -6.50
C LEU A 648 2.59 -0.30 -5.27
N GLU A 649 1.70 -0.51 -4.30
CA GLU A 649 1.97 -1.36 -3.13
C GLU A 649 2.29 -2.81 -3.54
N GLU A 650 1.48 -3.42 -4.40
CA GLU A 650 1.72 -4.79 -4.89
C GLU A 650 3.03 -4.89 -5.66
N SER A 651 3.33 -3.91 -6.52
CA SER A 651 4.57 -3.88 -7.30
C SER A 651 5.81 -3.71 -6.43
N LEU A 652 5.74 -2.83 -5.42
CA LEU A 652 6.82 -2.64 -4.46
C LEU A 652 7.05 -3.88 -3.59
N LEU A 653 6.00 -4.65 -3.26
CA LEU A 653 6.12 -5.92 -2.54
C LEU A 653 6.65 -7.08 -3.38
N LYS A 654 6.66 -6.96 -4.71
CA LYS A 654 7.27 -7.92 -5.65
C LYS A 654 8.77 -7.70 -5.86
N ILE A 655 9.32 -6.56 -5.42
CA ILE A 655 10.77 -6.31 -5.49
C ILE A 655 11.46 -7.35 -4.59
N GLU A 656 12.29 -8.20 -5.18
CA GLU A 656 13.14 -9.13 -4.44
C GLU A 656 14.26 -8.34 -3.75
N VAL A 657 14.37 -8.46 -2.43
CA VAL A 657 15.38 -7.76 -1.62
C VAL A 657 16.22 -8.79 -0.87
N ASP A 658 17.54 -8.58 -0.81
CA ASP A 658 18.44 -9.32 0.08
C ASP A 658 17.91 -9.32 1.53
N ASP A 659 18.04 -10.45 2.24
CA ASP A 659 17.63 -10.64 3.65
C ASP A 659 18.15 -9.57 4.63
N SER A 660 19.17 -8.80 4.23
CA SER A 660 19.75 -7.71 5.03
C SER A 660 18.90 -6.43 5.09
N VAL A 661 17.97 -6.22 4.13
CA VAL A 661 17.12 -5.03 4.03
C VAL A 661 15.66 -5.43 3.87
N GLN A 662 14.75 -4.78 4.60
CA GLN A 662 13.31 -5.04 4.54
C GLN A 662 12.54 -3.82 4.08
N LEU A 663 11.78 -3.94 2.98
CA LEU A 663 10.79 -2.93 2.61
C LEU A 663 9.55 -3.02 3.52
N ARG A 664 9.05 -1.88 4.01
CA ARG A 664 7.84 -1.83 4.85
C ARG A 664 6.95 -0.64 4.51
N ILE A 665 5.74 -0.92 4.06
CA ILE A 665 4.72 0.10 3.83
C ILE A 665 3.94 0.29 5.15
N ILE A 666 4.09 1.47 5.76
CA ILE A 666 3.49 1.78 7.07
C ILE A 666 2.07 2.29 6.93
N HIS A 667 1.84 3.16 5.94
CA HIS A 667 0.54 3.75 5.67
C HIS A 667 0.33 3.95 4.19
N ARG A 668 -0.89 3.69 3.74
CA ARG A 668 -1.36 3.91 2.38
C ARG A 668 -2.65 4.72 2.42
N GLY A 669 -2.85 5.63 1.47
CA GLY A 669 -4.09 6.39 1.41
C GLY A 669 -4.27 7.21 0.15
N VAL A 670 -5.49 7.71 -0.03
CA VAL A 670 -5.92 8.43 -1.23
C VAL A 670 -6.08 9.92 -0.94
N GLY A 671 -5.63 10.77 -1.87
CA GLY A 671 -5.68 12.23 -1.79
C GLY A 671 -4.34 12.89 -1.45
N ALA A 672 -4.39 14.22 -1.31
CA ALA A 672 -3.22 15.05 -1.03
C ALA A 672 -2.52 14.67 0.29
N ILE A 673 -1.18 14.77 0.31
CA ILE A 673 -0.37 14.48 1.50
C ILE A 673 -0.67 15.53 2.58
N THR A 674 -1.08 15.03 3.75
CA THR A 674 -1.56 15.84 4.88
C THR A 674 -0.48 16.05 5.94
N GLU A 675 -0.75 16.96 6.88
CA GLU A 675 0.12 17.21 8.04
C GLU A 675 0.27 15.97 8.94
N SER A 676 -0.75 15.11 9.02
CA SER A 676 -0.71 13.85 9.78
C SER A 676 0.23 12.82 9.16
N ASP A 677 0.30 12.75 7.83
CA ASP A 677 1.16 11.81 7.11
C ASP A 677 2.64 12.15 7.32
N ILE A 678 2.98 13.45 7.31
CA ILE A 678 4.32 13.93 7.65
C ILE A 678 4.68 13.63 9.11
N ASN A 679 3.74 13.75 10.05
CA ASN A 679 4.00 13.40 11.45
C ASN A 679 4.30 11.90 11.63
N LEU A 680 3.56 11.03 10.93
CA LEU A 680 3.81 9.59 10.95
C LEU A 680 5.19 9.29 10.34
N ALA A 681 5.53 9.92 9.22
CA ALA A 681 6.84 9.83 8.59
C ALA A 681 8.00 10.21 9.54
N THR A 682 7.84 11.28 10.33
CA THR A 682 8.83 11.70 11.33
C THR A 682 8.97 10.71 12.50
N ILE A 683 7.89 10.03 12.89
CA ILE A 683 7.92 9.05 14.01
C ILE A 683 8.64 7.77 13.58
N ASP A 684 8.28 7.23 12.41
CA ASP A 684 8.78 5.94 11.93
C ASP A 684 10.00 6.05 10.99
N ASN A 685 10.52 7.26 10.76
CA ASN A 685 11.56 7.56 9.76
C ASN A 685 11.21 7.04 8.36
N ALA A 686 9.98 7.31 7.90
CA ALA A 686 9.50 6.86 6.60
C ALA A 686 9.68 7.92 5.49
N ILE A 687 9.93 7.46 4.26
CA ILE A 687 9.89 8.30 3.05
C ILE A 687 8.43 8.37 2.57
N VAL A 688 7.98 9.56 2.17
CA VAL A 688 6.62 9.76 1.65
C VAL A 688 6.64 9.78 0.13
N ILE A 689 5.95 8.83 -0.49
CA ILE A 689 5.77 8.72 -1.94
C ILE A 689 4.41 9.30 -2.33
N GLY A 690 4.42 10.37 -3.12
CA GLY A 690 3.24 10.99 -3.71
C GLY A 690 3.07 10.63 -5.19
N PHE A 691 2.14 9.74 -5.50
CA PHE A 691 1.77 9.36 -6.86
C PHE A 691 0.62 10.26 -7.37
N ASN A 692 0.87 11.07 -8.40
CA ASN A 692 -0.02 12.11 -8.93
C ASN A 692 -0.56 13.16 -7.93
N VAL A 693 -0.17 13.09 -6.65
CA VAL A 693 -0.61 14.00 -5.59
C VAL A 693 0.50 14.96 -5.15
N ARG A 694 0.07 16.08 -4.56
CA ARG A 694 0.95 17.11 -4.00
C ARG A 694 0.61 17.36 -2.52
N PRO A 695 1.58 17.76 -1.69
CA PRO A 695 1.34 18.06 -0.29
C PRO A 695 0.64 19.41 -0.15
N ASP A 696 -0.28 19.47 0.82
CA ASP A 696 -0.88 20.72 1.26
C ASP A 696 0.17 21.69 1.82
N THR A 697 -0.13 22.99 1.81
CA THR A 697 0.82 24.04 2.21
C THR A 697 1.43 23.77 3.60
N LYS A 698 0.59 23.38 4.57
CA LYS A 698 1.04 23.02 5.93
C LYS A 698 1.92 21.77 5.96
N ALA A 699 1.57 20.75 5.19
CA ALA A 699 2.34 19.51 5.10
C ALA A 699 3.74 19.79 4.51
N ARG A 700 3.83 20.63 3.48
CA ARG A 700 5.09 21.06 2.87
C ARG A 700 5.97 21.86 3.83
N GLU A 701 5.39 22.82 4.55
CA GLU A 701 6.10 23.60 5.57
C GLU A 701 6.60 22.74 6.73
N ARG A 702 5.86 21.69 7.10
CA ARG A 702 6.25 20.73 8.13
C ARG A 702 7.35 19.79 7.63
N ALA A 703 7.20 19.20 6.43
CA ALA A 703 8.20 18.31 5.85
C ALA A 703 9.58 18.98 5.74
N ALA A 704 9.61 20.23 5.27
CA ALA A 704 10.84 21.03 5.19
C ALA A 704 11.44 21.42 6.56
N ARG A 705 10.67 21.35 7.65
CA ARG A 705 11.12 21.66 9.02
C ARG A 705 11.64 20.42 9.75
N GLU A 706 10.92 19.31 9.62
CA GLU A 706 11.27 18.03 10.27
C GLU A 706 12.28 17.21 9.44
N GLY A 707 12.54 17.60 8.19
CA GLY A 707 13.52 16.93 7.31
C GLY A 707 12.99 15.64 6.65
N VAL A 708 11.67 15.49 6.52
CA VAL A 708 11.04 14.33 5.88
C VAL A 708 11.21 14.41 4.36
N ASP A 709 11.75 13.35 3.74
CA ASP A 709 11.83 13.22 2.29
C ASP A 709 10.42 12.93 1.71
N VAL A 710 10.04 13.69 0.68
CA VAL A 710 8.75 13.61 0.02
C VAL A 710 8.97 13.63 -1.49
N ARG A 711 8.86 12.46 -2.11
CA ARG A 711 9.09 12.27 -3.55
C ARG A 711 7.78 12.24 -4.32
N PHE A 712 7.83 12.65 -5.59
CA PHE A 712 6.64 12.81 -6.43
C PHE A 712 6.83 12.15 -7.79
N TYR A 713 5.89 11.29 -8.16
CA TYR A 713 5.91 10.56 -9.43
C TYR A 713 4.55 10.68 -10.13
N SER A 714 4.58 10.62 -11.46
CA SER A 714 3.39 10.56 -12.32
C SER A 714 3.44 9.39 -13.29
N VAL A 715 4.45 8.53 -13.16
CA VAL A 715 4.66 7.29 -13.91
C VAL A 715 5.13 6.27 -12.89
N ILE A 716 4.47 5.12 -12.84
CA ILE A 716 4.66 4.11 -11.77
C ILE A 716 6.08 3.51 -11.76
N TYR A 717 6.67 3.25 -12.94
CA TYR A 717 8.06 2.80 -13.09
C TYR A 717 9.05 3.69 -12.35
N ASN A 718 9.01 5.01 -12.57
CA ASN A 718 9.93 5.95 -11.93
C ASN A 718 9.86 5.92 -10.39
N ALA A 719 8.75 5.47 -9.80
CA ALA A 719 8.62 5.27 -8.36
C ALA A 719 9.21 3.93 -7.91
N ILE A 720 9.03 2.87 -8.70
CA ILE A 720 9.60 1.53 -8.46
C ILE A 720 11.12 1.59 -8.58
N ASP A 721 11.65 2.09 -9.70
CA ASP A 721 13.09 2.18 -9.99
C ASP A 721 13.87 2.99 -8.93
N ASP A 722 13.26 4.05 -8.39
CA ASP A 722 13.88 4.92 -7.39
C ASP A 722 13.80 4.32 -5.97
N VAL A 723 12.79 3.49 -5.68
CA VAL A 723 12.76 2.67 -4.46
C VAL A 723 13.77 1.52 -4.56
N GLU A 724 13.87 0.85 -5.71
CA GLU A 724 14.86 -0.20 -5.97
C GLU A 724 16.29 0.35 -5.81
N GLN A 725 16.62 1.46 -6.47
CA GLN A 725 17.91 2.16 -6.28
C GLN A 725 18.16 2.56 -4.81
N SER A 726 17.11 2.96 -4.09
CA SER A 726 17.23 3.27 -2.65
C SER A 726 17.50 2.02 -1.81
N LEU A 727 16.93 0.86 -2.16
CA LEU A 727 17.20 -0.43 -1.51
C LEU A 727 18.62 -0.91 -1.82
N THR A 728 19.07 -0.87 -3.08
CA THR A 728 20.46 -1.19 -3.46
C THR A 728 21.46 -0.30 -2.73
N GLY A 729 21.16 1.00 -2.59
CA GLY A 729 21.98 1.96 -1.83
C GLY A 729 22.03 1.71 -0.31
N MET A 730 21.15 0.89 0.23
CA MET A 730 21.17 0.44 1.64
C MET A 730 21.90 -0.89 1.83
N LEU A 731 22.26 -1.60 0.75
CA LEU A 731 23.05 -2.83 0.85
C LEU A 731 24.45 -2.53 1.38
N LYS A 732 24.90 -3.36 2.31
CA LYS A 732 26.27 -3.28 2.83
C LYS A 732 27.24 -3.72 1.72
N PRO A 733 28.33 -2.96 1.48
CA PRO A 733 29.30 -3.33 0.46
C PRO A 733 29.96 -4.67 0.81
N GLU A 734 30.25 -5.47 -0.19
CA GLU A 734 31.06 -6.67 -0.02
C GLU A 734 32.55 -6.30 -0.05
N TYR A 735 33.33 -7.00 0.77
CA TYR A 735 34.79 -6.85 0.77
C TYR A 735 35.42 -8.06 0.10
N GLU A 736 36.03 -7.84 -1.06
CA GLU A 736 36.78 -8.87 -1.78
C GLU A 736 38.27 -8.76 -1.42
N GLU A 737 38.92 -9.88 -1.08
CA GLU A 737 40.38 -9.91 -0.89
C GLU A 737 41.07 -9.91 -2.25
N VAL A 738 41.47 -8.73 -2.71
CA VAL A 738 42.21 -8.56 -3.97
C VAL A 738 43.71 -8.66 -3.69
N GLN A 739 44.43 -9.40 -4.55
CA GLN A 739 45.88 -9.46 -4.52
C GLN A 739 46.47 -8.07 -4.86
N SER A 740 47.12 -7.42 -3.88
CA SER A 740 47.75 -6.11 -4.02
C SER A 740 49.18 -6.21 -4.58
N GLY A 741 49.87 -7.31 -4.30
CA GLY A 741 51.20 -7.60 -4.85
C GLY A 741 51.85 -8.89 -4.34
N VAL A 742 52.94 -9.31 -4.99
CA VAL A 742 53.73 -10.50 -4.64
C VAL A 742 55.21 -10.14 -4.58
N ALA A 743 55.90 -10.60 -3.53
CA ALA A 743 57.34 -10.48 -3.35
C ALA A 743 58.01 -11.85 -3.18
N GLU A 744 59.21 -12.01 -3.73
CA GLU A 744 60.04 -13.20 -3.56
C GLU A 744 61.16 -12.92 -2.55
N ILE A 745 61.37 -13.83 -1.60
CA ILE A 745 62.37 -13.71 -0.54
C ILE A 745 63.73 -14.19 -1.04
N ARG A 746 64.70 -13.27 -1.10
CA ARG A 746 66.06 -13.54 -1.60
C ARG A 746 67.09 -13.76 -0.50
N GLU A 747 66.97 -13.01 0.59
CA GLU A 747 67.87 -13.12 1.75
C GLU A 747 67.06 -12.96 3.04
N VAL A 748 67.51 -13.58 4.14
CA VAL A 748 66.85 -13.44 5.45
C VAL A 748 67.85 -12.86 6.45
N PHE A 749 67.57 -11.64 6.91
CA PHE A 749 68.39 -10.91 7.87
C PHE A 749 67.87 -11.10 9.29
N ARG A 750 68.78 -11.29 10.25
CA ARG A 750 68.40 -11.40 11.68
C ARG A 750 68.68 -10.10 12.41
N SER A 751 67.64 -9.47 12.94
CA SER A 751 67.72 -8.23 13.72
C SER A 751 67.36 -8.47 15.19
N SER A 752 68.24 -8.08 16.10
CA SER A 752 67.99 -8.17 17.55
C SER A 752 66.84 -7.28 18.05
N LYS A 753 66.37 -6.32 17.23
CA LYS A 753 65.28 -5.39 17.55
C LYS A 753 63.96 -5.73 16.86
N PHE A 754 63.99 -6.39 15.71
CA PHE A 754 62.83 -6.57 14.82
C PHE A 754 62.61 -8.02 14.33
N GLY A 755 63.35 -9.00 14.86
CA GLY A 755 63.21 -10.42 14.49
C GLY A 755 63.86 -10.76 13.14
N ASN A 756 63.32 -11.77 12.47
CA ASN A 756 63.71 -12.14 11.11
C ASN A 756 63.09 -11.13 10.12
N ILE A 757 63.92 -10.46 9.33
CA ILE A 757 63.53 -9.53 8.27
C ILE A 757 63.79 -10.23 6.93
N ALA A 758 62.75 -10.38 6.12
CA ALA A 758 62.85 -10.88 4.76
C ALA A 758 63.38 -9.77 3.84
N GLY A 759 64.55 -9.97 3.25
CA GLY A 759 65.04 -9.18 2.11
C GLY A 759 64.39 -9.70 0.84
N VAL A 760 63.48 -8.91 0.27
CA VAL A 760 62.63 -9.31 -0.85
C VAL A 760 62.82 -8.44 -2.07
N ILE A 761 62.43 -8.99 -3.23
CA ILE A 761 62.18 -8.22 -4.45
C ILE A 761 60.69 -8.33 -4.82
N VAL A 762 60.03 -7.19 -5.10
CA VAL A 762 58.62 -7.19 -5.52
C VAL A 762 58.52 -7.67 -6.96
N ARG A 763 57.86 -8.81 -7.18
CA ARG A 763 57.69 -9.46 -8.49
C ARG A 763 56.49 -8.91 -9.26
N SER A 764 55.43 -8.53 -8.57
CA SER A 764 54.23 -7.95 -9.16
C SER A 764 53.48 -7.07 -8.13
N GLY A 765 52.70 -6.12 -8.64
CA GLY A 765 51.87 -5.24 -7.80
C GLY A 765 52.67 -4.27 -6.91
N THR A 766 52.06 -3.86 -5.81
CA THR A 766 52.65 -2.93 -4.83
C THR A 766 52.44 -3.46 -3.42
N ILE A 767 53.51 -3.51 -2.65
CA ILE A 767 53.45 -3.93 -1.24
C ILE A 767 53.29 -2.70 -0.36
N THR A 768 52.16 -2.62 0.34
CA THR A 768 51.86 -1.53 1.27
C THR A 768 52.09 -1.96 2.72
N ARG A 769 52.49 -0.99 3.55
CA ARG A 769 52.72 -1.25 4.98
C ARG A 769 51.40 -1.47 5.72
N ASN A 770 51.37 -2.45 6.62
CA ASN A 770 50.18 -2.95 7.33
C ASN A 770 49.16 -3.71 6.47
N ALA A 771 49.46 -4.02 5.20
CA ALA A 771 48.65 -4.97 4.43
C ALA A 771 48.62 -6.36 5.12
N LYS A 772 47.54 -7.11 4.85
CA LYS A 772 47.53 -8.55 5.14
C LYS A 772 48.48 -9.25 4.17
N ALA A 773 49.16 -10.27 4.65
CA ALA A 773 50.13 -11.04 3.90
C ALA A 773 49.97 -12.54 4.19
N ARG A 774 50.19 -13.36 3.16
CA ARG A 774 50.34 -14.81 3.27
C ARG A 774 51.70 -15.24 2.71
N VAL A 775 52.28 -16.26 3.33
CA VAL A 775 53.59 -16.82 2.95
C VAL A 775 53.34 -18.13 2.24
N ILE A 776 53.91 -18.26 1.04
CA ILE A 776 53.72 -19.38 0.12
C ILE A 776 55.08 -20.03 -0.15
N ARG A 777 55.17 -21.35 -0.06
CA ARG A 777 56.36 -22.14 -0.42
C ARG A 777 55.92 -23.27 -1.35
N ASP A 778 56.54 -23.36 -2.52
CA ASP A 778 56.22 -24.36 -3.57
C ASP A 778 54.71 -24.42 -3.92
N GLY A 779 54.01 -23.29 -3.88
CA GLY A 779 52.56 -23.17 -4.13
C GLY A 779 51.65 -23.55 -2.94
N VAL A 780 52.20 -23.84 -1.77
CA VAL A 780 51.43 -24.13 -0.54
C VAL A 780 51.48 -22.95 0.41
N VAL A 781 50.31 -22.48 0.88
CA VAL A 781 50.20 -21.42 1.89
C VAL A 781 50.64 -21.98 3.25
N LEU A 782 51.74 -21.46 3.80
CA LEU A 782 52.30 -21.85 5.10
C LEU A 782 51.73 -21.02 6.26
N ALA A 783 51.38 -19.77 6.00
CA ALA A 783 50.77 -18.86 6.96
C ALA A 783 49.92 -17.83 6.22
N ASP A 784 48.76 -17.48 6.77
CA ASP A 784 47.81 -16.53 6.21
C ASP A 784 47.40 -15.50 7.27
N GLY A 785 46.91 -14.34 6.83
CA GLY A 785 46.47 -13.25 7.73
C GLY A 785 47.59 -12.59 8.56
N LEU A 786 48.86 -12.69 8.14
CA LEU A 786 49.96 -11.96 8.79
C LEU A 786 49.88 -10.48 8.45
N ALA A 787 50.32 -9.60 9.35
CA ALA A 787 50.40 -8.16 9.09
C ALA A 787 51.86 -7.73 8.86
N ILE A 788 52.10 -6.87 7.86
CA ILE A 788 53.42 -6.26 7.64
C ILE A 788 53.68 -5.16 8.67
N GLU A 789 54.33 -5.50 9.79
CA GLU A 789 54.65 -4.56 10.88
C GLU A 789 55.68 -3.51 10.47
N SER A 790 56.65 -3.90 9.63
CA SER A 790 57.69 -3.02 9.12
C SER A 790 58.00 -3.27 7.65
N LEU A 791 58.11 -2.17 6.90
CA LEU A 791 58.47 -2.14 5.48
C LEU A 791 59.56 -1.06 5.33
N ARG A 792 60.75 -1.46 4.89
CA ARG A 792 61.92 -0.59 4.80
C ARG A 792 62.63 -0.74 3.46
N ARG A 793 63.16 0.36 2.94
CA ARG A 793 64.06 0.33 1.79
C ARG A 793 65.41 0.90 2.21
N PHE A 794 66.45 0.06 2.17
CA PHE A 794 67.75 0.32 2.77
C PHE A 794 67.68 0.70 4.26
N LYS A 795 67.67 2.01 4.59
CA LYS A 795 67.61 2.51 5.98
C LYS A 795 66.30 3.23 6.29
N ASP A 796 65.50 3.53 5.28
CA ASP A 796 64.33 4.39 5.38
C ASP A 796 63.05 3.54 5.53
N ASP A 797 62.18 3.91 6.48
CA ASP A 797 60.83 3.36 6.58
C ASP A 797 59.97 3.91 5.42
N VAL A 798 59.36 3.03 4.64
CA VAL A 798 58.55 3.39 3.47
C VAL A 798 57.12 2.87 3.62
N THR A 799 56.17 3.57 3.01
CA THR A 799 54.74 3.25 3.05
C THR A 799 54.31 2.24 1.99
N GLU A 800 54.93 2.32 0.81
CA GLU A 800 54.70 1.42 -0.32
C GLU A 800 56.02 1.06 -1.00
N VAL A 801 56.08 -0.13 -1.62
CA VAL A 801 57.18 -0.57 -2.49
C VAL A 801 56.58 -1.20 -3.75
N ARG A 802 56.97 -0.68 -4.91
CA ARG A 802 56.46 -1.08 -6.23
C ARG A 802 57.30 -2.21 -6.83
N THR A 803 56.79 -2.84 -7.88
CA THR A 803 57.48 -3.85 -8.71
C THR A 803 58.93 -3.49 -9.04
N ASP A 804 59.78 -4.52 -9.14
CA ASP A 804 61.23 -4.46 -9.44
C ASP A 804 62.10 -3.73 -8.40
N PHE A 805 61.52 -3.24 -7.29
CA PHE A 805 62.29 -2.69 -6.17
C PHE A 805 62.51 -3.70 -5.04
N GLU A 806 63.69 -3.61 -4.43
CA GLU A 806 64.07 -4.38 -3.26
C GLU A 806 63.64 -3.69 -1.95
N ALA A 807 63.20 -4.49 -0.97
CA ALA A 807 62.79 -4.01 0.35
C ALA A 807 63.04 -5.06 1.45
N GLY A 808 63.08 -4.60 2.70
CA GLY A 808 63.01 -5.43 3.89
C GLY A 808 61.58 -5.45 4.45
N ILE A 809 60.98 -6.64 4.54
CA ILE A 809 59.68 -6.89 5.15
C ILE A 809 59.88 -7.60 6.49
N GLY A 810 59.27 -7.08 7.56
CA GLY A 810 59.16 -7.76 8.85
C GLY A 810 57.74 -8.27 9.10
N LEU A 811 57.58 -9.60 9.15
CA LEU A 811 56.30 -10.30 9.41
C LEU A 811 56.01 -10.53 10.91
N GLY A 812 56.57 -9.66 11.77
CA GLY A 812 56.30 -9.62 13.20
C GLY A 812 56.59 -10.93 13.94
N LYS A 813 55.52 -11.67 14.27
CA LYS A 813 55.59 -12.92 15.05
C LYS A 813 55.97 -14.15 14.22
N TYR A 814 55.88 -14.09 12.89
CA TYR A 814 56.20 -15.23 12.03
C TYR A 814 57.70 -15.28 11.73
N ASN A 815 58.34 -16.42 12.03
CA ASN A 815 59.80 -16.57 12.00
C ASN A 815 60.32 -17.67 11.04
N ASP A 816 59.47 -18.57 10.54
CA ASP A 816 59.87 -19.64 9.59
C ASP A 816 59.86 -19.13 8.14
N ILE A 817 60.77 -18.20 7.86
CA ILE A 817 60.93 -17.56 6.56
C ILE A 817 62.21 -18.11 5.92
N GLN A 818 62.11 -18.62 4.69
CA GLN A 818 63.21 -19.22 3.94
C GLN A 818 63.45 -18.49 2.61
N ILE A 819 64.62 -18.74 2.01
CA ILE A 819 64.98 -18.16 0.70
C ILE A 819 64.23 -18.94 -0.38
N GLY A 820 63.55 -18.23 -1.28
CA GLY A 820 62.67 -18.80 -2.31
C GLY A 820 61.19 -18.83 -1.92
N ASP A 821 60.83 -18.45 -0.70
CA ASP A 821 59.43 -18.25 -0.31
C ASP A 821 58.83 -17.00 -0.99
N GLU A 822 57.54 -17.04 -1.30
CA GLU A 822 56.78 -15.90 -1.80
C GLU A 822 55.91 -15.29 -0.69
N ILE A 823 55.85 -13.96 -0.63
CA ILE A 823 54.95 -13.18 0.22
C ILE A 823 53.91 -12.54 -0.70
N GLU A 824 52.68 -13.02 -0.65
CA GLU A 824 51.53 -12.41 -1.31
C GLU A 824 50.83 -11.46 -0.33
N THR A 825 50.58 -10.22 -0.73
CA THR A 825 49.79 -9.26 0.04
C THR A 825 48.38 -9.11 -0.52
N THR A 826 47.37 -9.23 0.34
CA THR A 826 45.96 -8.96 0.01
C THR A 826 45.49 -7.65 0.63
N GLU A 827 44.64 -6.95 -0.12
CA GLU A 827 43.97 -5.73 0.29
C GLU A 827 42.45 -5.96 0.22
N MET A 828 41.74 -5.51 1.25
CA MET A 828 40.28 -5.60 1.30
C MET A 828 39.73 -4.48 0.42
N VAL A 829 39.31 -4.79 -0.80
CA VAL A 829 38.70 -3.80 -1.70
C VAL A 829 37.20 -3.80 -1.46
N GLU A 830 36.66 -2.63 -1.16
CA GLU A 830 35.22 -2.40 -1.06
C GLU A 830 34.60 -2.48 -2.46
N LYS A 831 33.71 -3.44 -2.65
CA LYS A 831 32.96 -3.66 -3.89
C LYS A 831 31.49 -3.33 -3.59
N PRO A 832 30.89 -2.32 -4.26
CA PRO A 832 29.47 -2.07 -4.11
C PRO A 832 28.70 -3.31 -4.60
N ARG A 833 27.73 -3.77 -3.81
CA ARG A 833 26.70 -4.71 -4.28
C ARG A 833 25.80 -3.96 -5.27
N GLY A 834 25.64 -4.50 -6.47
CA GLY A 834 24.83 -3.95 -7.57
C GLY A 834 24.91 -4.84 -8.79
#